data_AF-A0A6G1R626-F1
#
_entry.id   AF-A0A6G1R626-F1
#
_cell.length_a   1.000
_cell.length_b   1.000
_cell.length_c   1.000
_cell.angle_alpha   90.00
_cell.angle_beta   90.00
_cell.angle_gamma   90.00
#
_symmetry.space_group_name_H-M   'P 1'
#
loop_
_entity.id
_entity.type
_entity.pdbx_description
1 polymer ?
#
loop_
_entity_poly.entity_id
_entity_poly.type
_entity_poly.pdbx_seq_one_letter_code
_entity_poly.pdbx_strand_id
1 'polypeptide(L)'
;FKFSRLLDSIGISQPLWKELSDMESAKHFCCKVGYPCVVRPSYVLSGAAMNVAYSDSDLEKFLSNAVAVSTEQPVVISKFIQEAKEIDVDAVACDGVVVAIAISEHVENAGVHSGDATLVTPPQDITAKTLERIKAIVHAVGQELQVTGPFNLQLVAKDDQLKVIECNVRVSRSFPFVSKTLGVDLVALATQVIMGEDVEPVGLMTGTGIVGVKVPQFSFSRLAGADVVLGVEMTSTGEVACFGENRCEAYLKAMLSTGFKIPKKNILLTIGSYKNKSELLPTVRTLESLGYNLYASLGTADFYTEHGIKVMAVDWHFEETDGSDTGTRESQRSILDYLAENHFEMVINLSMRNSGGRRLSSFVTKGYRTRRLAVDYSVPLIIDIKCTKLFVEALGQIGAAPPLKMHVDCMTSQKLIRLPGLIDVHVHLREPGGTHKEDFASGTAAALAGGITMVCAMPNTCPPVTDAASFALAQKLAEAGARCDFALFLGASSENAGALGPLSGAAAGLKMYLNDTFSSLRLDDVSLWMEHFKQWPRHLPVVAHAERQTVAAVLMVAQLYQRPVHICHVARREEILLIKAAKQKEIPVTCEVAPHHLFLCQDDLGRLGEGRAAVRPALGTRQDLEALWENMDTIDCFATDHAPHTLEEKQGQDPPPGYPGLETMLPLLLTAVSEGRLTVEDIIQRLYENPRKIFGLPAQEDTYVEVDLEHEWIVPSCMAFSKARWTPFEGMRVKGTVRRVVLRGEVAYIDGQVLVPPGYGQDVKKWPSGAVLVPHAASAKESTKTPERPRHVAAGEMLRSRASSPRRPGPTSEGRFHLPPRIHRASDPGLPAEDAREKTSRKVVEADPALIQDSSFYPLGPFPRQPSPQGVPHVQTSPVLHPLVGQHVLSAQQFSKEQLSHLFNVAHTLRMLVQKERSLDILKGKVMASMFYEASTRTSSSFAA
;
A
#
# COMPACT_ATOMS: atom_id res chain seq x y z
N PHE A 1 14.72 -29.52 -25.90
CA PHE A 1 14.62 -30.96 -25.58
C PHE A 1 14.01 -31.29 -24.21
N LYS A 2 14.74 -31.24 -23.07
CA LYS A 2 14.30 -31.82 -21.76
C LYS A 2 12.84 -31.52 -21.37
N PHE A 3 12.48 -30.23 -21.32
CA PHE A 3 11.13 -29.78 -20.92
C PHE A 3 10.01 -30.31 -21.85
N SER A 4 10.27 -30.46 -23.15
CA SER A 4 9.29 -31.03 -24.07
C SER A 4 8.98 -32.48 -23.73
N ARG A 5 10.00 -33.31 -23.46
CA ARG A 5 9.78 -34.71 -23.06
C ARG A 5 9.01 -34.84 -21.75
N LEU A 6 9.17 -33.89 -20.84
CA LEU A 6 8.43 -33.80 -19.58
C LEU A 6 6.95 -33.51 -19.85
N LEU A 7 6.64 -32.51 -20.68
CA LEU A 7 5.26 -32.22 -21.10
C LEU A 7 4.61 -33.43 -21.80
N ASP A 8 5.36 -34.13 -22.66
CA ASP A 8 4.87 -35.33 -23.36
C ASP A 8 4.55 -36.49 -22.38
N SER A 9 5.35 -36.69 -21.31
CA SER A 9 5.08 -37.75 -20.33
C SER A 9 3.90 -37.46 -19.41
N ILE A 10 3.58 -36.18 -19.14
CA ILE A 10 2.39 -35.78 -18.37
C ILE A 10 1.18 -35.42 -19.28
N GLY A 11 1.28 -35.68 -20.59
CA GLY A 11 0.18 -35.54 -21.55
C GLY A 11 -0.21 -34.11 -21.91
N ILE A 12 0.66 -33.13 -21.67
CA ILE A 12 0.39 -31.71 -21.88
C ILE A 12 0.87 -31.28 -23.27
N SER A 13 -0.01 -30.62 -24.03
CA SER A 13 0.28 -30.23 -25.41
C SER A 13 1.26 -29.06 -25.50
N GLN A 14 2.07 -29.06 -26.56
CA GLN A 14 3.06 -28.04 -26.91
C GLN A 14 3.03 -27.78 -28.43
N PRO A 15 3.48 -26.61 -28.92
CA PRO A 15 3.68 -26.39 -30.34
C PRO A 15 4.65 -27.41 -30.94
N LEU A 16 4.42 -27.85 -32.18
CA LEU A 16 5.37 -28.72 -32.89
C LEU A 16 6.70 -27.99 -33.04
N TRP A 17 7.79 -28.59 -32.56
CA TRP A 17 9.13 -28.02 -32.60
C TRP A 17 10.18 -29.05 -33.01
N LYS A 18 11.34 -28.59 -33.50
CA LYS A 18 12.53 -29.41 -33.72
C LYS A 18 13.80 -28.57 -33.57
N GLU A 19 14.84 -29.18 -33.01
CA GLU A 19 16.20 -28.66 -32.96
C GLU A 19 16.97 -29.14 -34.21
N LEU A 20 17.63 -28.21 -34.89
CA LEU A 20 18.05 -28.34 -36.28
C LEU A 20 19.44 -27.71 -36.48
N SER A 21 20.31 -28.43 -37.19
CA SER A 21 21.70 -28.03 -37.48
C SER A 21 21.91 -27.54 -38.91
N ASP A 22 20.99 -27.86 -39.83
CA ASP A 22 21.17 -27.72 -41.27
C ASP A 22 19.93 -27.13 -41.97
N MET A 23 20.19 -26.43 -43.08
CA MET A 23 19.18 -25.69 -43.86
C MET A 23 18.12 -26.61 -44.48
N GLU A 24 18.51 -27.80 -44.95
CA GLU A 24 17.59 -28.71 -45.64
C GLU A 24 16.61 -29.36 -44.65
N SER A 25 17.08 -29.85 -43.50
CA SER A 25 16.21 -30.34 -42.42
C SER A 25 15.31 -29.24 -41.86
N ALA A 26 15.77 -27.98 -41.86
CA ALA A 26 14.96 -26.84 -41.46
C ALA A 26 13.83 -26.56 -42.45
N LYS A 27 14.11 -26.48 -43.76
CA LYS A 27 13.10 -26.34 -44.82
C LYS A 27 12.12 -27.53 -44.79
N HIS A 28 12.63 -28.76 -44.71
CA HIS A 28 11.79 -29.97 -44.63
C HIS A 28 10.86 -29.97 -43.39
N PHE A 29 11.36 -29.53 -42.23
CA PHE A 29 10.53 -29.40 -41.03
C PHE A 29 9.43 -28.34 -41.22
N CYS A 30 9.77 -27.16 -41.75
CA CYS A 30 8.80 -26.11 -42.03
C CYS A 30 7.73 -26.53 -43.05
N CYS A 31 8.11 -27.26 -44.11
CA CYS A 31 7.15 -27.85 -45.04
C CYS A 31 6.23 -28.88 -44.36
N LYS A 32 6.74 -29.67 -43.41
CA LYS A 32 5.96 -30.68 -42.67
C LYS A 32 4.97 -30.07 -41.67
N VAL A 33 5.33 -28.99 -40.96
CA VAL A 33 4.44 -28.34 -39.98
C VAL A 33 3.61 -27.19 -40.57
N GLY A 34 3.96 -26.75 -41.78
CA GLY A 34 3.39 -25.61 -42.49
C GLY A 34 3.87 -24.27 -41.93
N TYR A 35 4.18 -23.31 -42.81
CA TYR A 35 4.43 -21.93 -42.41
C TYR A 35 3.17 -21.24 -41.82
N PRO A 36 3.31 -20.14 -41.07
CA PRO A 36 4.55 -19.58 -40.53
C PRO A 36 5.15 -20.41 -39.38
N CYS A 37 6.45 -20.21 -39.15
CA CYS A 37 7.25 -20.86 -38.11
C CYS A 37 8.11 -19.82 -37.37
N VAL A 38 8.31 -20.00 -36.06
CA VAL A 38 9.25 -19.21 -35.25
C VAL A 38 10.62 -19.86 -35.33
N VAL A 39 11.64 -19.04 -35.58
CA VAL A 39 13.05 -19.42 -35.58
C VAL A 39 13.69 -18.81 -34.32
N ARG A 40 14.20 -19.66 -33.43
CA ARG A 40 14.86 -19.26 -32.17
C ARG A 40 16.32 -19.75 -32.19
N PRO A 41 17.33 -18.86 -32.18
CA PRO A 41 18.72 -19.25 -31.89
C PRO A 41 18.82 -19.87 -30.48
N SER A 42 19.76 -20.79 -30.27
CA SER A 42 19.98 -21.40 -28.95
C SER A 42 20.59 -20.40 -27.95
N TYR A 43 20.35 -20.64 -26.65
CA TYR A 43 20.92 -19.91 -25.51
C TYR A 43 20.65 -18.38 -25.44
N VAL A 44 19.57 -17.88 -26.05
CA VAL A 44 19.20 -16.45 -25.98
C VAL A 44 18.06 -16.19 -24.99
N LEU A 45 18.23 -15.19 -24.10
CA LEU A 45 17.21 -14.67 -23.21
C LEU A 45 16.45 -13.48 -23.85
N SER A 46 15.21 -13.22 -23.41
CA SER A 46 14.35 -12.12 -23.91
C SER A 46 14.08 -12.09 -25.41
N GLY A 47 14.23 -13.24 -26.09
CA GLY A 47 13.88 -13.42 -27.50
C GLY A 47 14.73 -12.64 -28.51
N ALA A 48 15.94 -12.19 -28.13
CA ALA A 48 16.81 -11.48 -29.06
C ALA A 48 17.13 -12.33 -30.30
N ALA A 49 17.11 -11.70 -31.48
CA ALA A 49 17.24 -12.36 -32.79
C ALA A 49 16.21 -13.48 -33.08
N MET A 50 15.14 -13.65 -32.30
CA MET A 50 14.01 -14.49 -32.69
C MET A 50 13.28 -13.86 -33.88
N ASN A 51 12.88 -14.70 -34.83
CA ASN A 51 12.22 -14.25 -36.07
C ASN A 51 11.07 -15.19 -36.44
N VAL A 52 10.12 -14.72 -37.26
CA VAL A 52 9.02 -15.53 -37.79
C VAL A 52 9.16 -15.64 -39.30
N ALA A 53 9.47 -16.83 -39.79
CA ALA A 53 9.52 -17.15 -41.21
C ALA A 53 8.10 -17.46 -41.73
N TYR A 54 7.76 -16.91 -42.89
CA TYR A 54 6.48 -17.17 -43.58
C TYR A 54 6.68 -17.93 -44.90
N SER A 55 7.94 -18.14 -45.31
CA SER A 55 8.36 -18.84 -46.53
C SER A 55 9.79 -19.37 -46.39
N ASP A 56 10.21 -20.29 -47.27
CA ASP A 56 11.59 -20.78 -47.31
C ASP A 56 12.62 -19.67 -47.56
N SER A 57 12.24 -18.65 -48.35
CA SER A 57 13.09 -17.48 -48.60
C SER A 57 13.25 -16.60 -47.36
N ASP A 58 12.26 -16.56 -46.46
CA ASP A 58 12.39 -15.86 -45.18
C ASP A 58 13.29 -16.65 -44.22
N LEU A 59 13.04 -17.96 -44.11
CA LEU A 59 13.85 -18.89 -43.31
C LEU A 59 15.33 -18.85 -43.69
N GLU A 60 15.63 -18.90 -44.98
CA GLU A 60 17.00 -18.91 -45.51
C GLU A 60 17.75 -17.61 -45.20
N LYS A 61 17.09 -16.44 -45.29
CA LYS A 61 17.66 -15.15 -44.85
C LYS A 61 17.93 -15.13 -43.34
N PHE A 62 17.00 -15.61 -42.52
CA PHE A 62 17.17 -15.63 -41.06
C PHE A 62 18.28 -16.57 -40.61
N LEU A 63 18.36 -17.77 -41.19
CA LEU A 63 19.43 -18.72 -40.88
C LEU A 63 20.79 -18.23 -41.37
N SER A 64 20.88 -17.61 -42.56
CA SER A 64 22.13 -17.02 -43.06
C SER A 64 22.64 -15.92 -42.14
N ASN A 65 21.76 -15.04 -41.65
CA ASN A 65 22.10 -14.00 -40.68
C ASN A 65 22.44 -14.57 -39.29
N ALA A 66 21.80 -15.66 -38.85
CA ALA A 66 22.05 -16.29 -37.55
C ALA A 66 23.39 -17.05 -37.51
N VAL A 67 23.75 -17.75 -38.60
CA VAL A 67 25.05 -18.45 -38.72
C VAL A 67 26.23 -17.47 -38.67
N ALA A 68 26.05 -16.23 -39.17
CA ALA A 68 27.04 -15.17 -39.02
C ALA A 68 27.23 -14.66 -37.58
N VAL A 69 26.31 -14.98 -36.66
CA VAL A 69 26.38 -14.63 -35.23
C VAL A 69 26.87 -15.81 -34.38
N SER A 70 26.60 -17.06 -34.78
CA SER A 70 27.24 -18.25 -34.19
C SER A 70 27.27 -19.42 -35.17
N THR A 71 28.47 -19.90 -35.49
CA THR A 71 28.71 -21.03 -36.41
C THR A 71 28.61 -22.41 -35.76
N GLU A 72 28.55 -22.50 -34.43
CA GLU A 72 28.65 -23.78 -33.68
C GLU A 72 27.37 -24.22 -32.97
N GLN A 73 26.27 -23.46 -33.05
CA GLN A 73 25.06 -23.72 -32.26
C GLN A 73 23.83 -24.07 -33.12
N PRO A 74 23.03 -25.08 -32.72
CA PRO A 74 21.82 -25.46 -33.43
C PRO A 74 20.72 -24.41 -33.26
N VAL A 75 19.76 -24.40 -34.18
CA VAL A 75 18.60 -23.50 -34.17
C VAL A 75 17.35 -24.30 -33.84
N VAL A 76 16.50 -23.75 -32.96
CA VAL A 76 15.21 -24.34 -32.61
C VAL A 76 14.13 -23.69 -33.46
N ILE A 77 13.41 -24.50 -34.24
CA ILE A 77 12.27 -24.04 -35.04
C ILE A 77 10.99 -24.62 -34.44
N SER A 78 9.96 -23.78 -34.28
CA SER A 78 8.65 -24.19 -33.79
C SER A 78 7.50 -23.63 -34.63
N LYS A 79 6.37 -24.33 -34.65
CA LYS A 79 5.17 -23.92 -35.40
C LYS A 79 4.59 -22.64 -34.78
N PHE A 80 4.51 -21.56 -35.55
CA PHE A 80 3.84 -20.33 -35.11
C PHE A 80 2.32 -20.51 -35.23
N ILE A 81 1.60 -20.32 -34.12
CA ILE A 81 0.14 -20.44 -34.06
C ILE A 81 -0.47 -19.05 -34.20
N GLN A 82 -0.84 -18.70 -35.43
CA GLN A 82 -1.47 -17.42 -35.74
C GLN A 82 -2.86 -17.30 -35.10
N GLU A 83 -3.21 -16.09 -34.66
CA GLU A 83 -4.54 -15.76 -34.12
C GLU A 83 -4.94 -16.63 -32.92
N ALA A 84 -3.94 -16.92 -32.08
CA ALA A 84 -4.13 -17.49 -30.77
C ALA A 84 -3.96 -16.39 -29.71
N LYS A 85 -4.59 -16.58 -28.55
CA LYS A 85 -4.41 -15.72 -27.38
C LYS A 85 -3.23 -16.22 -26.56
N GLU A 86 -2.44 -15.31 -26.02
CA GLU A 86 -1.31 -15.64 -25.14
C GLU A 86 -1.72 -15.36 -23.67
N ILE A 87 -1.24 -16.21 -22.77
CA ILE A 87 -1.63 -16.24 -21.36
C ILE A 87 -0.35 -16.42 -20.56
N ASP A 88 -0.09 -15.50 -19.64
CA ASP A 88 1.03 -15.58 -18.71
C ASP A 88 0.50 -16.02 -17.34
N VAL A 89 1.22 -16.91 -16.65
CA VAL A 89 0.79 -17.46 -15.37
C VAL A 89 1.96 -17.45 -14.40
N ASP A 90 1.84 -16.66 -13.34
CA ASP A 90 2.81 -16.58 -12.25
C ASP A 90 2.33 -17.44 -11.08
N ALA A 91 3.22 -18.28 -10.53
CA ALA A 91 2.86 -19.25 -9.51
C ALA A 91 3.99 -19.45 -8.48
N VAL A 92 3.61 -19.91 -7.29
CA VAL A 92 4.54 -20.29 -6.21
C VAL A 92 4.18 -21.71 -5.78
N ALA A 93 5.17 -22.58 -5.62
CA ALA A 93 4.99 -23.96 -5.17
C ALA A 93 5.98 -24.34 -4.08
N CYS A 94 5.61 -25.28 -3.21
CA CYS A 94 6.47 -25.92 -2.21
C CYS A 94 6.48 -27.43 -2.49
N ASP A 95 7.67 -28.00 -2.73
CA ASP A 95 7.90 -29.41 -3.09
C ASP A 95 6.97 -29.92 -4.22
N GLY A 96 6.72 -29.05 -5.18
CA GLY A 96 5.82 -29.27 -6.33
C GLY A 96 4.33 -29.04 -6.07
N VAL A 97 3.92 -28.83 -4.82
CA VAL A 97 2.55 -28.44 -4.46
C VAL A 97 2.39 -26.93 -4.64
N VAL A 98 1.57 -26.51 -5.60
CA VAL A 98 1.37 -25.09 -5.92
C VAL A 98 0.51 -24.41 -4.85
N VAL A 99 1.08 -23.45 -4.13
CA VAL A 99 0.45 -22.70 -3.04
C VAL A 99 -0.24 -21.41 -3.51
N ALA A 100 0.18 -20.83 -4.63
CA ALA A 100 -0.44 -19.64 -5.21
C ALA A 100 -0.37 -19.64 -6.75
N ILE A 101 -1.43 -19.16 -7.41
CA ILE A 101 -1.51 -19.02 -8.88
C ILE A 101 -2.20 -17.70 -9.23
N ALA A 102 -1.50 -16.85 -9.97
CA ALA A 102 -2.02 -15.66 -10.62
C ALA A 102 -2.05 -15.87 -12.14
N ILE A 103 -3.21 -15.73 -12.77
CA ILE A 103 -3.40 -15.90 -14.21
C ILE A 103 -3.63 -14.53 -14.84
N SER A 104 -2.91 -14.23 -15.91
CA SER A 104 -3.00 -12.97 -16.68
C SER A 104 -3.26 -13.28 -18.16
N GLU A 105 -4.19 -12.54 -18.78
CA GLU A 105 -4.41 -12.63 -20.23
C GLU A 105 -3.68 -11.50 -20.97
N HIS A 106 -3.15 -11.80 -22.16
CA HIS A 106 -2.68 -10.76 -23.08
C HIS A 106 -3.88 -10.17 -23.84
N VAL A 107 -3.81 -8.87 -24.16
CA VAL A 107 -4.74 -8.23 -25.10
C VAL A 107 -4.34 -8.55 -26.53
N GLU A 108 -3.05 -8.45 -26.85
CA GLU A 108 -2.48 -8.75 -28.16
C GLU A 108 -2.52 -10.25 -28.48
N ASN A 109 -2.58 -10.60 -29.78
CA ASN A 109 -2.44 -11.98 -30.22
C ASN A 109 -1.00 -12.50 -29.99
N ALA A 110 -0.87 -13.81 -29.76
CA ALA A 110 0.40 -14.50 -29.55
C ALA A 110 1.43 -14.17 -30.65
N GLY A 111 2.69 -13.94 -30.23
CA GLY A 111 3.76 -13.45 -31.11
C GLY A 111 3.91 -11.92 -31.18
N VAL A 112 3.23 -11.19 -30.30
CA VAL A 112 3.84 -10.06 -29.60
C VAL A 112 4.52 -10.64 -28.35
N HIS A 113 5.80 -10.34 -28.13
CA HIS A 113 6.54 -10.83 -26.96
C HIS A 113 5.94 -10.29 -25.64
N SER A 114 5.78 -11.14 -24.61
CA SER A 114 5.05 -10.80 -23.36
C SER A 114 5.52 -9.54 -22.62
N GLY A 115 6.78 -9.13 -22.79
CA GLY A 115 7.27 -7.83 -22.29
C GLY A 115 6.57 -6.63 -22.95
N ASP A 116 6.35 -6.72 -24.26
CA ASP A 116 5.69 -5.72 -25.11
C ASP A 116 4.16 -5.92 -25.17
N ALA A 117 3.62 -6.89 -24.45
CA ALA A 117 2.18 -7.15 -24.39
C ALA A 117 1.51 -6.37 -23.25
N THR A 118 0.24 -6.05 -23.45
CA THR A 118 -0.69 -5.52 -22.46
C THR A 118 -1.30 -6.69 -21.68
N LEU A 119 -1.17 -6.70 -20.35
CA LEU A 119 -1.66 -7.78 -19.49
C LEU A 119 -2.91 -7.33 -18.71
N VAL A 120 -3.91 -8.21 -18.59
CA VAL A 120 -5.12 -8.00 -17.78
C VAL A 120 -5.21 -9.08 -16.70
N THR A 121 -5.41 -8.69 -15.44
CA THR A 121 -5.46 -9.59 -14.27
C THR A 121 -6.56 -9.14 -13.29
N PRO A 122 -7.45 -10.02 -12.79
CA PRO A 122 -7.77 -11.35 -13.31
C PRO A 122 -8.25 -11.30 -14.77
N PRO A 123 -8.19 -12.40 -15.54
CA PRO A 123 -8.56 -12.40 -16.95
C PRO A 123 -10.08 -12.25 -17.11
N GLN A 124 -10.49 -11.44 -18.08
CA GLN A 124 -11.89 -11.08 -18.35
C GLN A 124 -12.45 -11.75 -19.61
N ASP A 125 -11.58 -12.23 -20.52
CA ASP A 125 -11.93 -12.85 -21.80
C ASP A 125 -11.30 -14.26 -21.92
N ILE A 126 -11.45 -15.04 -20.83
CA ILE A 126 -11.14 -16.48 -20.74
C ILE A 126 -12.34 -17.19 -20.09
N THR A 127 -12.78 -18.31 -20.65
CA THR A 127 -13.89 -19.09 -20.06
C THR A 127 -13.44 -19.87 -18.82
N ALA A 128 -14.32 -20.05 -17.83
CA ALA A 128 -14.01 -20.80 -16.61
C ALA A 128 -13.48 -22.23 -16.87
N LYS A 129 -14.05 -22.93 -17.87
CA LYS A 129 -13.57 -24.25 -18.34
C LYS A 129 -12.10 -24.23 -18.78
N THR A 130 -11.65 -23.14 -19.40
CA THR A 130 -10.26 -22.94 -19.82
C THR A 130 -9.39 -22.52 -18.63
N LEU A 131 -9.91 -21.71 -17.71
CA LEU A 131 -9.23 -21.33 -16.47
C LEU A 131 -8.88 -22.56 -15.61
N GLU A 132 -9.80 -23.50 -15.39
CA GLU A 132 -9.53 -24.73 -14.64
C GLU A 132 -8.51 -25.65 -15.34
N ARG A 133 -8.48 -25.66 -16.68
CA ARG A 133 -7.47 -26.41 -17.45
C ARG A 133 -6.09 -25.76 -17.38
N ILE A 134 -6.01 -24.43 -17.27
CA ILE A 134 -4.76 -23.72 -17.01
C ILE A 134 -4.23 -24.10 -15.62
N LYS A 135 -5.07 -24.04 -14.58
CA LYS A 135 -4.69 -24.49 -13.22
C LYS A 135 -4.19 -25.93 -13.22
N ALA A 136 -4.92 -26.85 -13.85
CA ALA A 136 -4.53 -28.26 -13.93
C ALA A 136 -3.15 -28.46 -14.59
N ILE A 137 -2.85 -27.72 -15.67
CA ILE A 137 -1.53 -27.72 -16.31
C ILE A 137 -0.45 -27.17 -15.36
N VAL A 138 -0.72 -26.07 -14.64
CA VAL A 138 0.21 -25.45 -13.69
C VAL A 138 0.54 -26.37 -12.52
N HIS A 139 -0.47 -27.05 -11.94
CA HIS A 139 -0.26 -28.05 -10.90
C HIS A 139 0.58 -29.24 -11.40
N ALA A 140 0.26 -29.80 -12.57
CA ALA A 140 0.99 -30.94 -13.13
C ALA A 140 2.46 -30.59 -13.46
N VAL A 141 2.70 -29.40 -14.04
CA VAL A 141 4.07 -28.92 -14.34
C VAL A 141 4.85 -28.62 -13.05
N GLY A 142 4.22 -27.99 -12.05
CA GLY A 142 4.83 -27.73 -10.74
C GLY A 142 5.24 -29.01 -10.01
N GLN A 143 4.34 -30.01 -10.01
CA GLN A 143 4.57 -31.32 -9.40
C GLN A 143 5.70 -32.09 -10.09
N GLU A 144 5.66 -32.23 -11.42
CA GLU A 144 6.65 -33.00 -12.20
C GLU A 144 8.05 -32.34 -12.20
N LEU A 145 8.11 -31.01 -12.07
CA LEU A 145 9.38 -30.29 -11.88
C LEU A 145 9.85 -30.23 -10.42
N GLN A 146 9.03 -30.68 -9.45
CA GLN A 146 9.29 -30.56 -8.00
C GLN A 146 9.70 -29.13 -7.60
N VAL A 147 8.89 -28.14 -7.99
CA VAL A 147 9.20 -26.72 -7.76
C VAL A 147 9.03 -26.35 -6.29
N THR A 148 10.09 -25.79 -5.70
CA THR A 148 10.06 -25.10 -4.40
C THR A 148 10.53 -23.66 -4.62
N GLY A 149 9.61 -22.69 -4.47
CA GLY A 149 9.79 -21.28 -4.83
C GLY A 149 8.90 -20.82 -6.00
N PRO A 150 9.27 -19.71 -6.68
CA PRO A 150 8.47 -19.07 -7.72
C PRO A 150 8.75 -19.65 -9.11
N PHE A 151 7.70 -19.81 -9.92
CA PHE A 151 7.80 -20.15 -11.33
C PHE A 151 6.75 -19.43 -12.17
N ASN A 152 6.94 -19.47 -13.49
CA ASN A 152 6.14 -18.77 -14.47
C ASN A 152 5.93 -19.67 -15.69
N LEU A 153 4.71 -19.67 -16.26
CA LEU A 153 4.31 -20.55 -17.35
C LEU A 153 3.54 -19.77 -18.42
N GLN A 154 4.07 -19.73 -19.63
CA GLN A 154 3.43 -19.08 -20.77
C GLN A 154 2.68 -20.11 -21.62
N LEU A 155 1.39 -19.83 -21.89
CA LEU A 155 0.51 -20.69 -22.68
C LEU A 155 -0.06 -19.95 -23.89
N VAL A 156 -0.30 -20.71 -24.96
CA VAL A 156 -1.04 -20.26 -26.14
C VAL A 156 -2.39 -21.00 -26.20
N ALA A 157 -3.47 -20.22 -26.31
CA ALA A 157 -4.85 -20.69 -26.33
C ALA A 157 -5.50 -20.43 -27.69
N LYS A 158 -5.99 -21.49 -28.35
CA LYS A 158 -6.75 -21.39 -29.61
C LYS A 158 -7.66 -22.59 -29.80
N ASP A 159 -8.89 -22.36 -30.29
CA ASP A 159 -9.86 -23.40 -30.66
C ASP A 159 -10.09 -24.44 -29.53
N ASP A 160 -10.26 -23.95 -28.29
CA ASP A 160 -10.34 -24.73 -27.03
C ASP A 160 -9.09 -25.62 -26.74
N GLN A 161 -7.99 -25.47 -27.47
CA GLN A 161 -6.69 -26.09 -27.19
C GLN A 161 -5.77 -25.12 -26.43
N LEU A 162 -5.21 -25.60 -25.32
CA LEU A 162 -4.10 -24.95 -24.60
C LEU A 162 -2.81 -25.67 -24.96
N LYS A 163 -1.74 -24.92 -25.23
CA LYS A 163 -0.39 -25.46 -25.46
C LYS A 163 0.62 -24.63 -24.68
N VAL A 164 1.57 -25.29 -24.02
CA VAL A 164 2.63 -24.61 -23.29
C VAL A 164 3.68 -24.09 -24.27
N ILE A 165 4.09 -22.83 -24.12
CA ILE A 165 5.17 -22.19 -24.89
C ILE A 165 6.50 -22.45 -24.19
N GLU A 166 6.60 -22.07 -22.92
CA GLU A 166 7.79 -22.22 -22.08
C GLU A 166 7.44 -22.13 -20.59
N CYS A 167 8.33 -22.67 -19.74
CA CYS A 167 8.26 -22.57 -18.29
C CYS A 167 9.56 -21.96 -17.76
N ASN A 168 9.44 -20.89 -16.99
CA ASN A 168 10.52 -20.17 -16.35
C ASN A 168 10.49 -20.47 -14.83
N VAL A 169 11.37 -21.35 -14.34
CA VAL A 169 11.45 -21.70 -12.90
C VAL A 169 12.22 -20.62 -12.13
N ARG A 170 11.58 -19.45 -12.03
CA ARG A 170 12.06 -18.22 -11.39
C ARG A 170 10.91 -17.20 -11.31
N VAL A 171 11.14 -16.11 -10.58
CA VAL A 171 10.34 -14.87 -10.67
C VAL A 171 10.30 -14.36 -12.12
N SER A 172 9.12 -13.93 -12.57
CA SER A 172 8.88 -13.28 -13.87
C SER A 172 8.84 -11.74 -13.73
N ARG A 173 8.69 -11.02 -14.85
CA ARG A 173 8.52 -9.56 -14.81
C ARG A 173 7.15 -9.12 -14.30
N SER A 174 6.12 -9.97 -14.39
CA SER A 174 4.75 -9.64 -13.99
C SER A 174 4.46 -9.88 -12.50
N PHE A 175 5.32 -10.61 -11.77
CA PHE A 175 5.18 -10.84 -10.32
C PHE A 175 4.82 -9.56 -9.51
N PRO A 176 5.51 -8.41 -9.68
CA PRO A 176 5.15 -7.18 -8.95
C PRO A 176 3.80 -6.57 -9.35
N PHE A 177 3.37 -6.76 -10.59
CA PHE A 177 2.07 -6.30 -11.11
C PHE A 177 0.93 -7.18 -10.57
N VAL A 178 1.04 -8.50 -10.68
CA VAL A 178 0.00 -9.42 -10.19
C VAL A 178 -0.08 -9.40 -8.66
N SER A 179 1.04 -9.26 -7.96
CA SER A 179 1.06 -9.16 -6.48
C SER A 179 0.28 -7.94 -5.99
N LYS A 180 0.49 -6.77 -6.61
CA LYS A 180 -0.28 -5.56 -6.30
C LYS A 180 -1.76 -5.71 -6.66
N THR A 181 -2.05 -6.23 -7.85
CA THR A 181 -3.42 -6.40 -8.35
C THR A 181 -4.26 -7.33 -7.48
N LEU A 182 -3.66 -8.39 -6.95
CA LEU A 182 -4.32 -9.44 -6.18
C LEU A 182 -4.18 -9.25 -4.66
N GLY A 183 -3.47 -8.22 -4.21
CA GLY A 183 -3.32 -7.85 -2.79
C GLY A 183 -2.40 -8.77 -1.97
N VAL A 184 -1.51 -9.53 -2.61
CA VAL A 184 -0.65 -10.55 -1.95
C VAL A 184 0.75 -10.48 -2.54
N ASP A 185 1.77 -10.31 -1.69
CA ASP A 185 3.16 -10.30 -2.14
C ASP A 185 3.66 -11.72 -2.45
N LEU A 186 3.66 -12.08 -3.74
CA LEU A 186 4.11 -13.40 -4.20
C LEU A 186 5.63 -13.57 -4.11
N VAL A 187 6.41 -12.49 -3.97
CA VAL A 187 7.86 -12.55 -3.78
C VAL A 187 8.19 -12.84 -2.31
N ALA A 188 7.46 -12.21 -1.38
CA ALA A 188 7.52 -12.58 0.03
C ALA A 188 7.09 -14.05 0.24
N LEU A 189 5.92 -14.44 -0.28
CA LEU A 189 5.41 -15.81 -0.22
C LEU A 189 6.41 -16.84 -0.76
N ALA A 190 7.00 -16.56 -1.93
CA ALA A 190 8.03 -17.42 -2.52
C ALA A 190 9.33 -17.47 -1.70
N THR A 191 9.68 -16.39 -0.99
CA THR A 191 10.85 -16.35 -0.11
C THR A 191 10.63 -17.20 1.14
N GLN A 192 9.44 -17.13 1.77
CA GLN A 192 9.08 -17.97 2.91
C GLN A 192 9.14 -19.46 2.55
N VAL A 193 8.58 -19.84 1.40
CA VAL A 193 8.66 -21.22 0.86
C VAL A 193 10.12 -21.66 0.61
N ILE A 194 10.97 -20.79 0.03
CA ILE A 194 12.40 -21.10 -0.18
C ILE A 194 13.16 -21.25 1.15
N MET A 195 12.73 -20.56 2.21
CA MET A 195 13.31 -20.68 3.55
C MET A 195 12.81 -21.89 4.34
N GLY A 196 11.78 -22.59 3.87
CA GLY A 196 11.17 -23.73 4.56
C GLY A 196 10.28 -23.32 5.73
N GLU A 197 9.67 -22.13 5.68
CA GLU A 197 8.56 -21.76 6.57
C GLU A 197 7.28 -22.51 6.15
N ASP A 198 6.40 -22.80 7.10
CA ASP A 198 5.06 -23.33 6.80
C ASP A 198 4.19 -22.21 6.22
N VAL A 199 3.64 -22.41 5.01
CA VAL A 199 2.88 -21.39 4.27
C VAL A 199 1.54 -21.95 3.78
N GLU A 200 0.44 -21.31 4.19
CA GLU A 200 -0.92 -21.69 3.77
C GLU A 200 -1.21 -21.33 2.29
N PRO A 201 -1.90 -22.20 1.52
CA PRO A 201 -2.28 -21.91 0.13
C PRO A 201 -3.23 -20.71 -0.01
N VAL A 202 -2.94 -19.83 -0.97
CA VAL A 202 -3.64 -18.54 -1.14
C VAL A 202 -4.58 -18.54 -2.34
N GLY A 203 -5.88 -18.39 -2.06
CA GLY A 203 -6.96 -18.34 -3.07
C GLY A 203 -7.06 -17.02 -3.83
N LEU A 204 -6.04 -16.66 -4.63
CA LEU A 204 -5.98 -15.36 -5.32
C LEU A 204 -7.13 -15.11 -6.32
N MET A 205 -7.56 -16.15 -7.03
CA MET A 205 -8.43 -16.01 -8.21
C MET A 205 -9.93 -15.87 -7.90
N THR A 206 -10.33 -15.78 -6.62
CA THR A 206 -11.75 -15.54 -6.23
C THR A 206 -12.13 -14.07 -6.16
N GLY A 207 -11.16 -13.15 -6.24
CA GLY A 207 -11.37 -11.75 -6.63
C GLY A 207 -11.78 -10.77 -5.52
N THR A 208 -11.10 -9.62 -5.50
CA THR A 208 -11.40 -8.44 -4.66
C THR A 208 -12.40 -7.47 -5.29
N GLY A 209 -12.85 -7.74 -6.52
CA GLY A 209 -13.61 -6.80 -7.35
C GLY A 209 -12.75 -5.83 -8.18
N ILE A 210 -11.42 -5.90 -8.05
CA ILE A 210 -10.46 -5.06 -8.79
C ILE A 210 -9.89 -5.81 -9.99
N VAL A 211 -9.74 -5.11 -11.12
CA VAL A 211 -8.99 -5.54 -12.30
C VAL A 211 -7.79 -4.61 -12.49
N GLY A 212 -6.60 -5.18 -12.56
CA GLY A 212 -5.36 -4.50 -12.93
C GLY A 212 -5.06 -4.69 -14.42
N VAL A 213 -4.53 -3.65 -15.05
CA VAL A 213 -4.04 -3.68 -16.43
C VAL A 213 -2.64 -3.08 -16.50
N LYS A 214 -1.69 -3.85 -17.03
CA LYS A 214 -0.31 -3.43 -17.32
C LYS A 214 -0.18 -3.13 -18.81
N VAL A 215 0.34 -1.95 -19.14
CA VAL A 215 0.64 -1.47 -20.51
C VAL A 215 2.16 -1.29 -20.64
N PRO A 216 2.79 -1.71 -21.75
CA PRO A 216 4.22 -1.47 -22.01
C PRO A 216 4.56 0.01 -22.25
N GLN A 217 5.69 0.47 -21.73
CA GLN A 217 6.28 1.78 -22.05
C GLN A 217 7.38 1.62 -23.10
N PHE A 218 7.31 2.42 -24.17
CA PHE A 218 8.30 2.43 -25.24
C PHE A 218 9.11 3.73 -25.30
N SER A 219 10.34 3.65 -25.82
CA SER A 219 11.25 4.79 -25.99
C SER A 219 11.45 5.19 -27.46
N PHE A 220 10.51 4.89 -28.36
CA PHE A 220 10.66 5.12 -29.81
C PHE A 220 10.95 6.59 -30.20
N SER A 221 10.53 7.57 -29.39
CA SER A 221 10.84 9.00 -29.59
C SER A 221 12.31 9.36 -29.35
N ARG A 222 13.07 8.51 -28.65
CA ARG A 222 14.52 8.65 -28.44
C ARG A 222 15.36 7.85 -29.45
N LEU A 223 14.71 7.02 -30.28
CA LEU A 223 15.35 6.10 -31.22
C LEU A 223 15.01 6.52 -32.65
N ALA A 224 15.77 7.48 -33.18
CA ALA A 224 15.66 7.92 -34.57
C ALA A 224 15.89 6.74 -35.53
N GLY A 225 15.10 6.67 -36.61
CA GLY A 225 15.17 5.58 -37.60
C GLY A 225 14.65 4.21 -37.14
N ALA A 226 14.22 4.05 -35.88
CA ALA A 226 13.60 2.81 -35.41
C ALA A 226 12.16 2.67 -35.95
N ASP A 227 11.80 1.50 -36.51
CA ASP A 227 10.41 1.17 -36.85
C ASP A 227 9.61 0.87 -35.58
N VAL A 228 8.39 1.40 -35.54
CA VAL A 228 7.46 1.31 -34.42
C VAL A 228 6.54 0.11 -34.67
N VAL A 229 7.07 -1.11 -34.50
CA VAL A 229 6.38 -2.37 -34.78
C VAL A 229 6.67 -3.41 -33.70
N LEU A 230 5.61 -4.00 -33.13
CA LEU A 230 5.72 -5.11 -32.19
C LEU A 230 6.05 -6.43 -32.92
N GLY A 231 6.76 -7.33 -32.24
CA GLY A 231 7.12 -8.65 -32.76
C GLY A 231 7.50 -9.64 -31.66
N VAL A 232 8.23 -10.70 -32.03
CA VAL A 232 8.69 -11.76 -31.11
C VAL A 232 9.96 -11.40 -30.32
N GLU A 233 10.54 -10.23 -30.57
CA GLU A 233 11.69 -9.64 -29.87
C GLU A 233 11.19 -8.43 -29.04
N MET A 234 11.66 -8.26 -27.80
CA MET A 234 11.20 -7.20 -26.89
C MET A 234 11.74 -5.81 -27.27
N THR A 235 10.86 -4.83 -27.47
CA THR A 235 11.20 -3.44 -27.84
C THR A 235 10.88 -2.41 -26.76
N SER A 236 10.00 -2.73 -25.81
CA SER A 236 9.67 -1.89 -24.65
C SER A 236 10.88 -1.68 -23.72
N THR A 237 10.80 -0.61 -22.91
CA THR A 237 11.85 -0.16 -21.98
C THR A 237 11.33 0.03 -20.55
N GLY A 238 10.09 -0.34 -20.28
CA GLY A 238 9.41 -0.22 -18.99
C GLY A 238 7.94 -0.59 -19.11
N GLU A 239 7.18 -0.35 -18.05
CA GLU A 239 5.75 -0.66 -17.98
C GLU A 239 5.02 0.28 -17.01
N VAL A 240 3.70 0.39 -17.22
CA VAL A 240 2.77 1.16 -16.41
C VAL A 240 1.62 0.25 -16.04
N ALA A 241 1.19 0.25 -14.77
CA ALA A 241 0.04 -0.53 -14.32
C ALA A 241 -0.98 0.36 -13.61
N CYS A 242 -2.26 0.19 -13.94
CA CYS A 242 -3.38 0.87 -13.30
C CYS A 242 -4.52 -0.10 -12.99
N PHE A 243 -5.46 0.35 -12.15
CA PHE A 243 -6.54 -0.46 -11.61
C PHE A 243 -7.92 0.11 -12.00
N GLY A 244 -8.96 -0.69 -11.84
CA GLY A 244 -10.35 -0.30 -12.10
C GLY A 244 -11.31 -1.42 -11.70
N GLU A 245 -12.62 -1.15 -11.77
CA GLU A 245 -13.65 -2.19 -11.56
C GLU A 245 -13.74 -3.17 -12.75
N ASN A 246 -13.14 -2.81 -13.88
CA ASN A 246 -13.12 -3.59 -15.11
C ASN A 246 -11.89 -3.25 -15.97
N ARG A 247 -11.60 -4.09 -16.97
CA ARG A 247 -10.45 -3.92 -17.88
C ARG A 247 -10.47 -2.59 -18.65
N CYS A 248 -11.64 -2.04 -18.95
CA CYS A 248 -11.79 -0.85 -19.79
C CYS A 248 -11.39 0.42 -19.03
N GLU A 249 -11.85 0.55 -17.79
CA GLU A 249 -11.43 1.61 -16.87
C GLU A 249 -9.92 1.55 -16.61
N ALA A 250 -9.40 0.37 -16.24
CA ALA A 250 -7.99 0.17 -15.92
C ALA A 250 -7.08 0.42 -17.14
N TYR A 251 -7.48 -0.03 -18.34
CA TYR A 251 -6.72 0.19 -19.57
C TYR A 251 -6.65 1.66 -19.98
N LEU A 252 -7.74 2.43 -19.87
CA LEU A 252 -7.70 3.87 -20.16
C LEU A 252 -6.79 4.63 -19.20
N LYS A 253 -6.85 4.31 -17.89
CA LYS A 253 -5.93 4.88 -16.89
C LYS A 253 -4.47 4.54 -17.22
N ALA A 254 -4.17 3.26 -17.50
CA ALA A 254 -2.83 2.82 -17.86
C ALA A 254 -2.31 3.50 -19.14
N MET A 255 -3.13 3.60 -20.19
CA MET A 255 -2.80 4.31 -21.42
C MET A 255 -2.47 5.79 -21.15
N LEU A 256 -3.33 6.52 -20.43
CA LEU A 256 -3.08 7.92 -20.04
C LEU A 256 -1.76 8.06 -19.27
N SER A 257 -1.48 7.14 -18.33
CA SER A 257 -0.25 7.13 -17.55
C SER A 257 1.03 6.77 -18.33
N THR A 258 0.94 6.22 -19.55
CA THR A 258 2.11 6.13 -20.47
C THR A 258 2.45 7.46 -21.16
N GLY A 259 1.62 8.49 -20.99
CA GLY A 259 1.66 9.76 -21.72
C GLY A 259 0.78 9.80 -22.97
N PHE A 260 -0.03 8.76 -23.23
CA PHE A 260 -0.98 8.72 -24.34
C PHE A 260 -2.07 9.80 -24.17
N LYS A 261 -2.37 10.55 -25.23
CA LYS A 261 -3.44 11.57 -25.22
C LYS A 261 -4.68 11.00 -25.90
N ILE A 262 -5.83 11.08 -25.25
CA ILE A 262 -7.11 10.68 -25.87
C ILE A 262 -7.50 11.74 -26.93
N PRO A 263 -7.82 11.34 -28.17
CA PRO A 263 -8.23 12.28 -29.22
C PRO A 263 -9.59 12.90 -28.93
N LYS A 264 -9.84 14.09 -29.47
CA LYS A 264 -11.08 14.86 -29.30
C LYS A 264 -11.93 14.92 -30.57
N LYS A 265 -11.30 14.82 -31.75
CA LYS A 265 -11.93 14.97 -33.07
C LYS A 265 -11.29 14.11 -34.15
N ASN A 266 -10.00 14.27 -34.45
CA ASN A 266 -9.46 13.83 -35.75
C ASN A 266 -8.58 12.58 -35.61
N ILE A 267 -8.99 11.48 -36.26
CA ILE A 267 -8.31 10.17 -36.20
C ILE A 267 -7.92 9.71 -37.61
N LEU A 268 -6.65 9.32 -37.81
CA LEU A 268 -6.16 8.71 -39.06
C LEU A 268 -6.17 7.18 -38.99
N LEU A 269 -6.82 6.52 -39.95
CA LEU A 269 -6.89 5.08 -40.11
C LEU A 269 -6.02 4.62 -41.29
N THR A 270 -5.01 3.81 -41.02
CA THR A 270 -4.10 3.25 -42.03
C THR A 270 -3.99 1.75 -41.86
N ILE A 271 -4.98 1.02 -42.40
CA ILE A 271 -5.15 -0.42 -42.15
C ILE A 271 -4.82 -1.20 -43.42
N GLY A 272 -3.84 -2.08 -43.34
CA GLY A 272 -3.31 -2.82 -44.48
C GLY A 272 -4.26 -3.86 -45.07
N SER A 273 -4.38 -5.00 -44.39
CA SER A 273 -5.07 -6.18 -44.95
C SER A 273 -6.60 -6.03 -44.96
N TYR A 274 -7.25 -6.61 -45.96
CA TYR A 274 -8.72 -6.71 -46.03
C TYR A 274 -9.30 -7.34 -44.75
N LYS A 275 -8.67 -8.41 -44.25
CA LYS A 275 -9.05 -9.09 -43.00
C LYS A 275 -9.08 -8.14 -41.80
N ASN A 276 -8.07 -7.30 -41.63
CA ASN A 276 -8.02 -6.35 -40.51
C ASN A 276 -9.08 -5.25 -40.66
N LYS A 277 -9.38 -4.81 -41.89
CA LYS A 277 -10.47 -3.84 -42.16
C LYS A 277 -11.83 -4.43 -41.82
N SER A 278 -12.10 -5.66 -42.25
CA SER A 278 -13.32 -6.39 -41.89
C SER A 278 -13.44 -6.65 -40.39
N GLU A 279 -12.35 -7.05 -39.72
CA GLU A 279 -12.35 -7.31 -38.27
C GLU A 279 -12.57 -6.03 -37.43
N LEU A 280 -12.14 -4.85 -37.92
CA LEU A 280 -12.35 -3.56 -37.26
C LEU A 280 -13.63 -2.81 -37.69
N LEU A 281 -14.40 -3.32 -38.67
CA LEU A 281 -15.59 -2.63 -39.16
C LEU A 281 -16.59 -2.22 -38.06
N PRO A 282 -16.89 -3.05 -37.04
CA PRO A 282 -17.73 -2.61 -35.92
C PRO A 282 -17.08 -1.49 -35.10
N THR A 283 -15.78 -1.59 -34.84
CA THR A 283 -14.98 -0.65 -34.05
C THR A 283 -14.86 0.72 -34.71
N VAL A 284 -14.69 0.76 -36.03
CA VAL A 284 -14.65 2.02 -36.78
C VAL A 284 -16.02 2.69 -36.82
N ARG A 285 -17.11 1.91 -36.92
CA ARG A 285 -18.48 2.42 -36.75
C ARG A 285 -18.74 2.95 -35.34
N THR A 286 -18.14 2.35 -34.30
CA THR A 286 -18.19 2.91 -32.94
C THR A 286 -17.50 4.27 -32.87
N LEU A 287 -16.31 4.44 -33.46
CA LEU A 287 -15.63 5.73 -33.53
C LEU A 287 -16.46 6.81 -34.25
N GLU A 288 -17.08 6.47 -35.38
CA GLU A 288 -18.03 7.35 -36.08
C GLU A 288 -19.20 7.76 -35.16
N SER A 289 -19.81 6.80 -34.46
CA SER A 289 -20.94 7.05 -33.54
C SER A 289 -20.57 7.90 -32.31
N LEU A 290 -19.29 7.91 -31.92
CA LEU A 290 -18.73 8.78 -30.87
C LEU A 290 -18.43 10.21 -31.37
N GLY A 291 -18.68 10.50 -32.66
CA GLY A 291 -18.53 11.84 -33.24
C GLY A 291 -17.12 12.18 -33.74
N TYR A 292 -16.24 11.19 -33.89
CA TYR A 292 -14.89 11.41 -34.42
C TYR A 292 -14.89 11.64 -35.94
N ASN A 293 -14.10 12.61 -36.40
CA ASN A 293 -13.76 12.81 -37.80
C ASN A 293 -12.75 11.75 -38.24
N LEU A 294 -13.20 10.81 -39.05
CA LEU A 294 -12.38 9.73 -39.57
C LEU A 294 -11.68 10.14 -40.87
N TYR A 295 -10.36 10.06 -40.86
CA TYR A 295 -9.50 10.18 -42.04
C TYR A 295 -8.88 8.82 -42.33
N ALA A 296 -8.62 8.49 -43.59
CA ALA A 296 -7.92 7.25 -43.92
C ALA A 296 -7.15 7.33 -45.24
N SER A 297 -6.17 6.45 -45.40
CA SER A 297 -5.53 6.24 -46.70
C SER A 297 -6.53 5.72 -47.73
N LEU A 298 -6.41 6.09 -49.01
CA LEU A 298 -7.37 5.76 -50.10
C LEU A 298 -8.00 4.36 -49.96
N GLY A 299 -7.24 3.29 -50.17
CA GLY A 299 -7.75 1.90 -50.08
C GLY A 299 -8.29 1.46 -48.71
N THR A 300 -8.16 2.27 -47.66
CA THR A 300 -8.84 2.11 -46.36
C THR A 300 -10.13 2.92 -46.31
N ALA A 301 -10.13 4.15 -46.85
CA ALA A 301 -11.31 5.00 -46.99
C ALA A 301 -12.34 4.37 -47.95
N ASP A 302 -11.90 3.85 -49.09
CA ASP A 302 -12.74 3.18 -50.10
C ASP A 302 -13.58 2.07 -49.44
N PHE A 303 -12.91 1.12 -48.77
CA PHE A 303 -13.54 0.01 -48.07
C PHE A 303 -14.56 0.45 -47.03
N TYR A 304 -14.24 1.44 -46.18
CA TYR A 304 -15.19 1.87 -45.15
C TYR A 304 -16.35 2.71 -45.71
N THR A 305 -16.12 3.44 -46.81
CA THR A 305 -17.16 4.18 -47.54
C THR A 305 -18.15 3.21 -48.21
N GLU A 306 -17.66 2.13 -48.83
CA GLU A 306 -18.49 1.03 -49.35
C GLU A 306 -19.37 0.39 -48.25
N HIS A 307 -18.87 0.33 -47.01
CA HIS A 307 -19.61 -0.19 -45.84
C HIS A 307 -20.41 0.89 -45.08
N GLY A 308 -20.60 2.07 -45.69
CA GLY A 308 -21.50 3.13 -45.22
C GLY A 308 -20.97 3.97 -44.05
N ILE A 309 -19.66 4.01 -43.83
CA ILE A 309 -19.00 4.84 -42.81
C ILE A 309 -18.41 6.08 -43.47
N LYS A 310 -18.64 7.25 -42.90
CA LYS A 310 -18.13 8.54 -43.39
C LYS A 310 -16.64 8.71 -43.07
N VAL A 311 -15.78 8.43 -44.06
CA VAL A 311 -14.32 8.56 -43.94
C VAL A 311 -13.78 9.50 -45.03
N MET A 312 -12.88 10.42 -44.67
CA MET A 312 -12.18 11.27 -45.64
C MET A 312 -10.91 10.58 -46.15
N ALA A 313 -10.79 10.40 -47.46
CA ALA A 313 -9.59 9.88 -48.10
C ALA A 313 -8.43 10.90 -48.05
N VAL A 314 -7.21 10.41 -47.80
CA VAL A 314 -5.96 11.20 -47.76
C VAL A 314 -4.86 10.45 -48.50
N ASP A 315 -4.04 11.16 -49.27
CA ASP A 315 -2.98 10.56 -50.10
C ASP A 315 -1.58 10.53 -49.46
N TRP A 316 -0.74 9.66 -50.01
CA TRP A 316 0.59 9.30 -49.57
C TRP A 316 1.69 9.96 -50.44
N HIS A 317 1.74 11.30 -50.49
CA HIS A 317 2.89 12.00 -51.09
C HIS A 317 4.16 11.71 -50.29
N PHE A 318 4.94 10.75 -50.81
CA PHE A 318 6.18 10.24 -50.25
C PHE A 318 7.23 9.94 -51.35
N GLU A 319 6.95 10.36 -52.57
CA GLU A 319 7.81 10.22 -53.75
C GLU A 319 8.30 11.62 -54.14
N GLU A 320 9.60 11.77 -54.35
CA GLU A 320 10.16 12.89 -55.09
C GLU A 320 9.79 12.68 -56.56
N THR A 321 9.09 13.63 -57.17
CA THR A 321 8.70 13.52 -58.57
C THR A 321 9.88 13.83 -59.48
N ASP A 322 10.47 12.79 -60.08
CA ASP A 322 11.24 12.95 -61.32
C ASP A 322 10.38 13.69 -62.36
N GLY A 323 10.95 14.76 -62.92
CA GLY A 323 10.15 15.85 -63.49
C GLY A 323 9.65 15.64 -64.91
N SER A 324 8.52 14.95 -65.09
CA SER A 324 7.69 15.09 -66.30
C SER A 324 6.26 14.55 -66.16
N ASP A 325 5.34 15.35 -65.61
CA ASP A 325 4.07 15.63 -66.31
C ASP A 325 3.31 16.84 -65.71
N THR A 326 2.89 17.79 -66.55
CA THR A 326 2.11 18.96 -66.12
C THR A 326 0.61 18.74 -66.33
N GLY A 327 -0.06 18.19 -65.31
CA GLY A 327 -1.52 18.01 -65.29
C GLY A 327 -2.16 18.65 -64.06
N THR A 328 -3.15 19.52 -64.25
CA THR A 328 -3.86 20.20 -63.15
C THR A 328 -4.71 19.23 -62.33
N ARG A 329 -4.17 18.74 -61.22
CA ARG A 329 -4.94 18.24 -60.07
C ARG A 329 -4.87 19.28 -58.95
N GLU A 330 -6.00 19.54 -58.30
CA GLU A 330 -6.00 20.34 -57.06
C GLU A 330 -5.12 19.65 -56.02
N SER A 331 -4.31 20.43 -55.28
CA SER A 331 -3.31 19.89 -54.35
C SER A 331 -3.97 19.28 -53.11
N GLN A 332 -4.32 18.00 -53.21
CA GLN A 332 -4.82 17.21 -52.09
C GLN A 332 -3.73 17.12 -51.01
N ARG A 333 -4.03 17.60 -49.81
CA ARG A 333 -3.11 17.57 -48.66
C ARG A 333 -2.75 16.13 -48.32
N SER A 334 -1.47 15.88 -48.07
CA SER A 334 -0.95 14.55 -47.79
C SER A 334 -1.05 14.20 -46.30
N ILE A 335 -0.85 12.92 -46.00
CA ILE A 335 -0.69 12.43 -44.62
C ILE A 335 0.49 13.12 -43.90
N LEU A 336 1.54 13.54 -44.63
CA LEU A 336 2.68 14.26 -44.04
C LEU A 336 2.27 15.66 -43.59
N ASP A 337 1.58 16.42 -44.45
CA ASP A 337 1.17 17.81 -44.17
C ASP A 337 0.26 17.85 -42.94
N TYR A 338 -0.74 16.97 -42.88
CA TYR A 338 -1.66 16.89 -41.75
C TYR A 338 -1.00 16.43 -40.44
N LEU A 339 0.09 15.66 -40.49
CA LEU A 339 0.86 15.32 -39.29
C LEU A 339 1.71 16.52 -38.83
N ALA A 340 2.36 17.25 -39.76
CA ALA A 340 3.14 18.44 -39.45
C ALA A 340 2.27 19.59 -38.90
N GLU A 341 1.07 19.77 -39.45
CA GLU A 341 0.05 20.72 -38.94
C GLU A 341 -0.58 20.29 -37.60
N ASN A 342 -0.24 19.11 -37.05
CA ASN A 342 -0.89 18.49 -35.87
C ASN A 342 -2.42 18.33 -36.04
N HIS A 343 -2.89 18.14 -37.27
CA HIS A 343 -4.31 18.01 -37.60
C HIS A 343 -4.88 16.64 -37.19
N PHE A 344 -4.06 15.59 -37.12
CA PHE A 344 -4.44 14.30 -36.55
C PHE A 344 -4.08 14.22 -35.06
N GLU A 345 -5.06 13.93 -34.21
CA GLU A 345 -4.86 13.79 -32.75
C GLU A 345 -4.58 12.34 -32.34
N MET A 346 -4.80 11.37 -33.24
CA MET A 346 -4.41 9.96 -33.06
C MET A 346 -4.25 9.26 -34.43
N VAL A 347 -3.32 8.32 -34.51
CA VAL A 347 -3.12 7.43 -35.67
C VAL A 347 -3.35 5.97 -35.28
N ILE A 348 -4.10 5.23 -36.09
CA ILE A 348 -4.20 3.76 -36.04
C ILE A 348 -3.51 3.22 -37.31
N ASN A 349 -2.41 2.48 -37.15
CA ASN A 349 -1.60 1.96 -38.26
C ASN A 349 -1.38 0.45 -38.14
N LEU A 350 -2.21 -0.32 -38.85
CA LEU A 350 -2.11 -1.78 -38.87
C LEU A 350 -1.31 -2.25 -40.09
N SER A 351 -0.02 -2.49 -39.88
CA SER A 351 0.96 -2.86 -40.91
C SER A 351 0.63 -4.19 -41.62
N MET A 352 0.93 -4.29 -42.92
CA MET A 352 0.83 -5.56 -43.65
C MET A 352 2.06 -6.44 -43.38
N ARG A 353 1.90 -7.49 -42.57
CA ARG A 353 2.92 -8.54 -42.35
C ARG A 353 3.02 -9.54 -43.53
N ASN A 354 2.98 -9.05 -44.77
CA ASN A 354 3.18 -9.87 -45.97
C ASN A 354 4.68 -9.85 -46.34
N SER A 355 5.26 -11.04 -46.55
CA SER A 355 6.72 -11.32 -46.61
C SER A 355 7.41 -11.18 -45.25
N GLY A 356 7.87 -12.31 -44.69
CA GLY A 356 8.42 -12.41 -43.35
C GLY A 356 9.88 -12.01 -43.24
N GLY A 357 10.22 -10.76 -43.51
CA GLY A 357 11.59 -10.26 -43.36
C GLY A 357 11.65 -8.95 -42.61
N ARG A 358 12.63 -8.81 -41.70
CA ARG A 358 13.14 -7.52 -41.24
C ARG A 358 13.77 -6.85 -42.47
N ARG A 359 12.98 -6.09 -43.25
CA ARG A 359 13.46 -5.45 -44.48
C ARG A 359 14.53 -4.43 -44.13
N LEU A 360 15.79 -4.79 -44.35
CA LEU A 360 16.95 -3.90 -44.27
C LEU A 360 16.66 -2.64 -45.10
N SER A 361 16.85 -1.48 -44.47
CA SER A 361 17.04 -0.09 -44.96
C SER A 361 16.56 0.37 -46.36
N SER A 362 16.64 -0.43 -47.41
CA SER A 362 16.43 -0.01 -48.82
C SER A 362 14.98 0.19 -49.25
N PHE A 363 13.98 -0.34 -48.52
CA PHE A 363 12.56 -0.15 -48.85
C PHE A 363 11.74 0.37 -47.66
N VAL A 364 11.87 1.68 -47.44
CA VAL A 364 11.11 2.46 -46.45
C VAL A 364 9.62 2.49 -46.83
N THR A 365 8.81 1.58 -46.27
CA THR A 365 7.39 1.46 -46.62
C THR A 365 6.59 2.71 -46.28
N LYS A 366 5.54 3.02 -47.06
CA LYS A 366 4.63 4.15 -46.78
C LYS A 366 4.03 4.06 -45.36
N GLY A 367 3.68 2.85 -44.91
CA GLY A 367 3.23 2.59 -43.54
C GLY A 367 4.28 2.84 -42.44
N TYR A 368 5.55 2.50 -42.66
CA TYR A 368 6.66 2.87 -41.75
C TYR A 368 6.72 4.39 -41.58
N ARG A 369 6.66 5.16 -42.69
CA ARG A 369 6.81 6.63 -42.63
C ARG A 369 5.74 7.24 -41.75
N THR A 370 4.47 6.89 -41.92
CA THR A 370 3.38 7.38 -41.06
C THR A 370 3.55 7.01 -39.58
N ARG A 371 4.01 5.80 -39.24
CA ARG A 371 4.27 5.44 -37.83
C ARG A 371 5.41 6.26 -37.22
N ARG A 372 6.51 6.40 -37.97
CA ARG A 372 7.70 7.14 -37.55
C ARG A 372 7.34 8.62 -37.32
N LEU A 373 6.74 9.25 -38.31
CA LEU A 373 6.25 10.64 -38.26
C LEU A 373 5.23 10.87 -37.13
N ALA A 374 4.31 9.93 -36.88
CA ALA A 374 3.37 10.06 -35.76
C ALA A 374 4.11 10.16 -34.41
N VAL A 375 5.12 9.30 -34.16
CA VAL A 375 5.94 9.38 -32.94
C VAL A 375 6.82 10.63 -32.92
N ASP A 376 7.37 11.04 -34.05
CA ASP A 376 8.24 12.22 -34.16
C ASP A 376 7.48 13.53 -33.88
N TYR A 377 6.25 13.66 -34.40
CA TYR A 377 5.32 14.75 -34.07
C TYR A 377 4.58 14.56 -32.73
N SER A 378 4.90 13.52 -31.95
CA SER A 378 4.25 13.20 -30.67
C SER A 378 2.73 12.99 -30.74
N VAL A 379 2.24 12.51 -31.88
CA VAL A 379 0.86 12.09 -32.11
C VAL A 379 0.66 10.66 -31.58
N PRO A 380 -0.33 10.43 -30.69
CA PRO A 380 -0.68 9.11 -30.18
C PRO A 380 -0.89 8.06 -31.29
N LEU A 381 -0.28 6.88 -31.14
CA LEU A 381 -0.22 5.85 -32.17
C LEU A 381 -0.61 4.48 -31.61
N ILE A 382 -1.54 3.79 -32.27
CA ILE A 382 -1.92 2.39 -31.98
C ILE A 382 -1.59 1.51 -33.20
N ILE A 383 -0.92 0.37 -32.96
CA ILE A 383 -0.37 -0.52 -34.01
C ILE A 383 -0.85 -1.97 -33.92
N ASP A 384 -1.65 -2.33 -32.91
CA ASP A 384 -2.30 -3.65 -32.80
C ASP A 384 -3.84 -3.57 -32.89
N ILE A 385 -4.43 -4.62 -33.46
CA ILE A 385 -5.87 -4.71 -33.73
C ILE A 385 -6.72 -4.96 -32.47
N LYS A 386 -6.22 -5.71 -31.49
CA LYS A 386 -6.93 -6.01 -30.25
C LYS A 386 -6.84 -4.82 -29.29
N CYS A 387 -5.68 -4.17 -29.21
CA CYS A 387 -5.52 -2.91 -28.46
C CYS A 387 -6.37 -1.77 -29.07
N THR A 388 -6.49 -1.69 -30.41
CA THR A 388 -7.46 -0.79 -31.06
C THR A 388 -8.89 -1.07 -30.62
N LYS A 389 -9.30 -2.34 -30.54
CA LYS A 389 -10.64 -2.74 -30.07
C LYS A 389 -10.89 -2.36 -28.63
N LEU A 390 -9.98 -2.72 -27.72
CA LEU A 390 -10.11 -2.43 -26.28
C LEU A 390 -10.13 -0.91 -26.01
N PHE A 391 -9.33 -0.13 -26.74
CA PHE A 391 -9.32 1.33 -26.63
C PHE A 391 -10.68 1.95 -26.97
N VAL A 392 -11.28 1.54 -28.09
CA VAL A 392 -12.58 2.08 -28.54
C VAL A 392 -13.75 1.53 -27.72
N GLU A 393 -13.68 0.27 -27.28
CA GLU A 393 -14.62 -0.29 -26.30
C GLU A 393 -14.62 0.55 -25.01
N ALA A 394 -13.43 0.85 -24.49
CA ALA A 394 -13.29 1.60 -23.25
C ALA A 394 -13.73 3.07 -23.41
N LEU A 395 -13.39 3.74 -24.52
CA LEU A 395 -13.92 5.09 -24.80
C LEU A 395 -15.44 5.11 -24.88
N GLY A 396 -16.06 4.07 -25.45
CA GLY A 396 -17.53 3.94 -25.51
C GLY A 396 -18.21 3.66 -24.17
N GLN A 397 -17.50 3.06 -23.20
CA GLN A 397 -18.03 2.71 -21.88
C GLN A 397 -17.74 3.79 -20.81
N ILE A 398 -16.56 4.41 -20.85
CA ILE A 398 -16.04 5.30 -19.80
C ILE A 398 -15.92 6.76 -20.26
N GLY A 399 -15.80 7.01 -21.56
CA GLY A 399 -15.50 8.33 -22.12
C GLY A 399 -14.03 8.75 -21.98
N ALA A 400 -13.76 10.02 -22.28
CA ALA A 400 -12.39 10.55 -22.42
C ALA A 400 -11.68 10.91 -21.11
N ALA A 401 -12.32 10.73 -19.95
CA ALA A 401 -11.78 11.07 -18.64
C ALA A 401 -12.23 10.03 -17.60
N PRO A 402 -11.48 8.94 -17.36
CA PRO A 402 -11.84 7.95 -16.36
C PRO A 402 -11.83 8.57 -14.94
N PRO A 403 -12.84 8.29 -14.10
CA PRO A 403 -12.89 8.84 -12.74
C PRO A 403 -11.79 8.25 -11.86
N LEU A 404 -11.24 9.08 -10.96
CA LEU A 404 -10.32 8.63 -9.92
C LEU A 404 -11.11 8.07 -8.73
N LYS A 405 -10.90 6.79 -8.41
CA LYS A 405 -11.56 6.06 -7.33
C LYS A 405 -10.51 5.68 -6.30
N MET A 406 -10.34 6.48 -5.25
CA MET A 406 -9.25 6.31 -4.26
C MET A 406 -9.15 4.88 -3.68
N HIS A 407 -10.28 4.19 -3.50
CA HIS A 407 -10.33 2.82 -2.97
C HIS A 407 -9.93 1.71 -3.96
N VAL A 408 -9.66 2.07 -5.23
CA VAL A 408 -9.16 1.17 -6.29
C VAL A 408 -7.81 1.66 -6.82
N ASP A 409 -7.70 2.95 -7.10
CA ASP A 409 -6.53 3.56 -7.75
C ASP A 409 -5.37 3.86 -6.78
N CYS A 410 -5.61 3.88 -5.46
CA CYS A 410 -4.61 4.20 -4.44
C CYS A 410 -4.44 3.07 -3.43
N MET A 411 -3.95 1.92 -3.91
CA MET A 411 -3.58 0.79 -3.05
C MET A 411 -2.33 1.12 -2.22
N THR A 412 -2.48 1.14 -0.90
CA THR A 412 -1.39 1.23 0.08
C THR A 412 -1.31 -0.07 0.88
N SER A 413 -0.13 -0.46 1.33
CA SER A 413 0.05 -1.63 2.21
C SER A 413 -0.43 -1.40 3.66
N GLN A 414 -0.76 -0.16 4.01
CA GLN A 414 -1.30 0.24 5.31
C GLN A 414 -2.81 0.50 5.21
N LYS A 415 -3.55 0.03 6.23
CA LYS A 415 -4.99 0.25 6.36
C LYS A 415 -5.23 1.62 7.00
N LEU A 416 -5.04 2.66 6.20
CA LEU A 416 -5.27 4.04 6.61
C LEU A 416 -6.78 4.30 6.78
N ILE A 417 -7.16 4.82 7.95
CA ILE A 417 -8.48 5.42 8.19
C ILE A 417 -8.34 6.92 8.45
N ARG A 418 -9.44 7.66 8.28
CA ARG A 418 -9.55 9.07 8.63
C ARG A 418 -10.53 9.25 9.78
N LEU A 419 -10.07 9.85 10.87
CA LEU A 419 -10.86 10.28 12.02
C LEU A 419 -11.12 11.80 11.92
N PRO A 420 -12.18 12.34 12.55
CA PRO A 420 -12.32 13.79 12.75
C PRO A 420 -11.18 14.35 13.61
N GLY A 421 -11.07 15.67 13.68
CA GLY A 421 -10.19 16.33 14.65
C GLY A 421 -10.57 15.99 16.09
N LEU A 422 -9.74 15.20 16.77
CA LEU A 422 -10.03 14.71 18.12
C LEU A 422 -9.72 15.77 19.20
N ILE A 423 -10.46 15.71 20.29
CA ILE A 423 -10.47 16.70 21.37
C ILE A 423 -10.07 16.01 22.68
N ASP A 424 -9.11 16.58 23.40
CA ASP A 424 -8.85 16.24 24.80
C ASP A 424 -9.40 17.34 25.71
N VAL A 425 -10.29 16.95 26.63
CA VAL A 425 -10.97 17.87 27.55
C VAL A 425 -10.24 18.07 28.88
N HIS A 426 -9.09 17.41 29.11
CA HIS A 426 -8.37 17.46 30.39
C HIS A 426 -6.83 17.48 30.22
N VAL A 427 -6.27 18.67 29.98
CA VAL A 427 -4.82 18.84 29.76
C VAL A 427 -4.21 19.89 30.70
N HIS A 428 -3.14 19.52 31.41
CA HIS A 428 -2.37 20.43 32.26
C HIS A 428 -1.10 20.92 31.54
N LEU A 429 -1.23 22.00 30.78
CA LEU A 429 -0.10 22.61 30.04
C LEU A 429 0.86 23.42 30.93
N ARG A 430 0.60 23.48 32.26
CA ARG A 430 1.46 24.06 33.33
C ARG A 430 1.94 25.51 33.15
N GLU A 431 1.52 26.21 32.10
CA GLU A 431 1.87 27.61 31.81
C GLU A 431 0.67 28.53 32.12
N PRO A 432 0.84 29.62 32.92
CA PRO A 432 2.08 30.16 33.49
C PRO A 432 2.67 29.36 34.67
N GLY A 433 3.98 29.55 34.87
CA GLY A 433 4.68 29.28 36.14
C GLY A 433 5.27 27.87 36.34
N GLY A 434 4.82 26.86 35.59
CA GLY A 434 5.34 25.49 35.61
C GLY A 434 5.98 25.04 34.29
N THR A 435 6.46 25.98 33.47
CA THR A 435 6.88 25.78 32.07
C THR A 435 8.02 24.78 31.86
N HIS A 436 8.72 24.37 32.92
CA HIS A 436 9.73 23.29 32.85
C HIS A 436 9.11 21.89 32.80
N LYS A 437 7.89 21.72 33.30
CA LYS A 437 7.15 20.43 33.29
C LYS A 437 6.49 20.19 31.94
N GLU A 438 5.89 21.24 31.37
CA GLU A 438 5.29 21.35 30.03
C GLU A 438 4.99 22.84 29.77
N ASP A 439 4.86 23.26 28.51
CA ASP A 439 4.31 24.58 28.14
C ASP A 439 3.26 24.46 27.02
N PHE A 440 2.63 25.57 26.60
CA PHE A 440 1.65 25.51 25.51
C PHE A 440 2.25 25.01 24.19
N ALA A 441 3.52 25.27 23.91
CA ALA A 441 4.17 24.93 22.63
C ALA A 441 4.71 23.50 22.54
N SER A 442 5.05 22.87 23.66
CA SER A 442 5.43 21.46 23.75
C SER A 442 4.22 20.54 23.98
N GLY A 443 3.31 20.91 24.88
CA GLY A 443 2.12 20.11 25.16
C GLY A 443 1.16 20.05 23.96
N THR A 444 0.98 21.13 23.19
CA THR A 444 0.17 21.07 21.95
C THR A 444 0.90 20.41 20.78
N ALA A 445 2.24 20.31 20.80
CA ALA A 445 2.98 19.46 19.86
C ALA A 445 2.77 17.97 20.18
N ALA A 446 2.79 17.62 21.47
CA ALA A 446 2.44 16.28 21.97
C ALA A 446 0.98 15.92 21.65
N ALA A 447 0.05 16.88 21.74
CA ALA A 447 -1.34 16.71 21.32
C ALA A 447 -1.43 16.34 19.83
N LEU A 448 -0.82 17.12 18.93
CA LEU A 448 -0.82 16.84 17.49
C LEU A 448 -0.21 15.47 17.15
N ALA A 449 0.91 15.10 17.77
CA ALA A 449 1.52 13.78 17.57
C ALA A 449 0.63 12.62 18.08
N GLY A 450 -0.15 12.85 19.14
CA GLY A 450 -1.20 11.94 19.62
C GLY A 450 -2.50 11.93 18.81
N GLY A 451 -2.62 12.77 17.77
CA GLY A 451 -3.84 12.90 16.97
C GLY A 451 -4.90 13.82 17.57
N ILE A 452 -4.56 14.62 18.57
CA ILE A 452 -5.47 15.60 19.19
C ILE A 452 -5.28 16.98 18.52
N THR A 453 -6.37 17.53 18.00
CA THR A 453 -6.43 18.82 17.30
C THR A 453 -7.03 19.95 18.13
N MET A 454 -7.62 19.65 19.29
CA MET A 454 -8.12 20.64 20.25
C MET A 454 -7.87 20.19 21.70
N VAL A 455 -7.38 21.09 22.57
CA VAL A 455 -7.15 20.80 23.99
C VAL A 455 -7.87 21.78 24.92
N CYS A 456 -8.47 21.29 26.01
CA CYS A 456 -9.02 22.14 27.06
C CYS A 456 -8.05 22.23 28.24
N ALA A 457 -7.43 23.40 28.42
CA ALA A 457 -6.35 23.61 29.38
C ALA A 457 -6.87 23.91 30.79
N MET A 458 -6.31 23.21 31.79
CA MET A 458 -6.72 23.27 33.19
C MET A 458 -6.11 24.45 33.97
N PRO A 459 -6.82 24.99 35.00
CA PRO A 459 -6.50 26.28 35.62
C PRO A 459 -5.47 26.21 36.77
N ASN A 460 -4.92 25.03 37.09
CA ASN A 460 -3.95 24.82 38.17
C ASN A 460 -2.50 25.17 37.74
N THR A 461 -2.35 26.40 37.28
CA THR A 461 -1.10 27.09 36.90
C THR A 461 -0.56 27.93 38.08
N CYS A 462 0.54 28.66 37.88
CA CYS A 462 1.04 29.63 38.85
C CYS A 462 1.29 31.01 38.18
N PRO A 463 0.46 32.04 38.43
CA PRO A 463 -0.76 32.02 39.24
C PRO A 463 -1.85 31.11 38.64
N PRO A 464 -2.79 30.59 39.45
CA PRO A 464 -3.92 29.82 38.96
C PRO A 464 -4.90 30.70 38.15
N VAL A 465 -5.64 30.10 37.24
CA VAL A 465 -6.60 30.81 36.36
C VAL A 465 -7.94 30.98 37.07
N THR A 466 -8.00 31.92 38.01
CA THR A 466 -9.15 32.15 38.93
C THR A 466 -9.83 33.50 38.79
N ASP A 467 -9.35 34.39 37.91
CA ASP A 467 -9.85 35.76 37.74
C ASP A 467 -9.57 36.29 36.32
N ALA A 468 -9.96 37.54 36.06
CA ALA A 468 -9.82 38.16 34.73
C ALA A 468 -8.36 38.39 34.30
N ALA A 469 -7.44 38.64 35.25
CA ALA A 469 -6.05 38.95 34.95
C ALA A 469 -5.24 37.68 34.67
N SER A 470 -5.44 36.65 35.49
CA SER A 470 -4.89 35.31 35.31
C SER A 470 -5.44 34.64 34.04
N PHE A 471 -6.73 34.79 33.73
CA PHE A 471 -7.32 34.30 32.48
C PHE A 471 -6.76 35.01 31.24
N ALA A 472 -6.66 36.35 31.27
CA ALA A 472 -6.04 37.10 30.16
C ALA A 472 -4.55 36.76 29.97
N LEU A 473 -3.82 36.49 31.07
CA LEU A 473 -2.43 36.01 31.01
C LEU A 473 -2.33 34.63 30.36
N ALA A 474 -3.13 33.66 30.81
CA ALA A 474 -3.15 32.32 30.26
C ALA A 474 -3.57 32.30 28.78
N GLN A 475 -4.59 33.08 28.40
CA GLN A 475 -5.03 33.23 27.01
C GLN A 475 -3.93 33.82 26.12
N LYS A 476 -3.23 34.87 26.58
CA LYS A 476 -2.10 35.47 25.84
C LYS A 476 -0.94 34.49 25.64
N LEU A 477 -0.64 33.64 26.63
CA LEU A 477 0.40 32.61 26.53
C LEU A 477 -0.03 31.47 25.59
N ALA A 478 -1.30 31.05 25.66
CA ALA A 478 -1.89 30.10 24.73
C ALA A 478 -1.84 30.59 23.28
N GLU A 479 -2.24 31.83 23.02
CA GLU A 479 -2.18 32.46 21.67
C GLU A 479 -0.75 32.61 21.13
N ALA A 480 0.26 32.64 22.00
CA ALA A 480 1.67 32.70 21.61
C ALA A 480 2.33 31.32 21.45
N GLY A 481 1.87 30.31 22.20
CA GLY A 481 2.50 28.99 22.29
C GLY A 481 1.80 27.89 21.52
N ALA A 482 0.47 27.87 21.49
CA ALA A 482 -0.32 26.72 21.03
C ALA A 482 -0.12 26.40 19.53
N ARG A 483 -0.12 25.11 19.20
CA ARG A 483 0.01 24.57 17.83
C ARG A 483 -1.27 23.87 17.34
N CYS A 484 -2.01 23.26 18.25
CA CYS A 484 -3.40 22.83 18.04
C CYS A 484 -4.35 23.86 18.67
N ASP A 485 -5.64 23.76 18.37
CA ASP A 485 -6.62 24.69 18.94
C ASP A 485 -6.85 24.43 20.43
N PHE A 486 -7.42 25.42 21.12
CA PHE A 486 -7.59 25.33 22.57
C PHE A 486 -8.83 26.06 23.09
N ALA A 487 -9.22 25.67 24.30
CA ALA A 487 -10.10 26.42 25.19
C ALA A 487 -9.51 26.40 26.61
N LEU A 488 -9.86 27.39 27.43
CA LEU A 488 -9.34 27.50 28.81
C LEU A 488 -10.45 27.27 29.85
N PHE A 489 -10.16 26.52 30.91
CA PHE A 489 -11.04 26.45 32.08
C PHE A 489 -10.78 27.63 33.03
N LEU A 490 -11.83 28.04 33.75
CA LEU A 490 -11.69 28.85 34.97
C LEU A 490 -11.67 27.93 36.18
N GLY A 491 -10.81 28.23 37.15
CA GLY A 491 -10.75 27.56 38.44
C GLY A 491 -11.73 28.16 39.44
N ALA A 492 -12.47 27.32 40.16
CA ALA A 492 -13.17 27.72 41.36
C ALA A 492 -12.19 27.85 42.54
N SER A 493 -12.36 28.90 43.36
CA SER A 493 -11.70 29.07 44.64
C SER A 493 -12.71 29.35 45.76
N SER A 494 -12.26 29.47 47.00
CA SER A 494 -13.07 29.85 48.16
C SER A 494 -13.67 31.27 48.06
N GLU A 495 -13.12 32.13 47.20
CA GLU A 495 -13.41 33.57 47.18
C GLU A 495 -14.04 34.08 45.88
N ASN A 496 -13.86 33.36 44.76
CA ASN A 496 -14.13 33.94 43.42
C ASN A 496 -15.53 33.67 42.83
N ALA A 497 -16.42 32.91 43.49
CA ALA A 497 -17.71 32.49 42.93
C ALA A 497 -18.51 33.63 42.25
N GLY A 498 -18.59 34.80 42.89
CA GLY A 498 -19.35 35.95 42.41
C GLY A 498 -18.65 36.77 41.32
N ALA A 499 -17.35 36.57 41.12
CA ALA A 499 -16.52 37.33 40.20
C ALA A 499 -16.39 36.68 38.81
N LEU A 500 -16.69 35.37 38.67
CA LEU A 500 -16.46 34.63 37.43
C LEU A 500 -17.52 34.84 36.34
N GLY A 501 -18.70 35.35 36.69
CA GLY A 501 -19.84 35.54 35.78
C GLY A 501 -19.49 36.23 34.45
N PRO A 502 -18.80 37.39 34.45
CA PRO A 502 -18.42 38.12 33.23
C PRO A 502 -17.43 37.38 32.31
N LEU A 503 -16.63 36.45 32.84
CA LEU A 503 -15.62 35.71 32.08
C LEU A 503 -16.16 34.41 31.48
N SER A 504 -17.30 33.93 32.00
CA SER A 504 -17.81 32.58 31.77
C SER A 504 -17.99 32.19 30.30
N GLY A 505 -18.43 33.12 29.44
CA GLY A 505 -18.60 32.89 28.00
C GLY A 505 -17.29 32.58 27.27
N ALA A 506 -16.15 33.09 27.75
CA ALA A 506 -14.83 32.86 27.18
C ALA A 506 -14.19 31.53 27.64
N ALA A 507 -14.76 30.84 28.64
CA ALA A 507 -14.20 29.61 29.18
C ALA A 507 -14.81 28.33 28.57
N ALA A 508 -14.09 27.21 28.66
CA ALA A 508 -14.60 25.86 28.43
C ALA A 508 -15.60 25.43 29.52
N GLY A 509 -15.42 25.92 30.75
CA GLY A 509 -16.24 25.58 31.90
C GLY A 509 -15.64 26.09 33.21
N LEU A 510 -16.26 25.70 34.33
CA LEU A 510 -15.74 25.92 35.69
C LEU A 510 -15.18 24.60 36.24
N LYS A 511 -13.86 24.54 36.48
CA LYS A 511 -13.18 23.41 37.12
C LYS A 511 -13.16 23.59 38.64
N MET A 512 -13.61 22.57 39.35
CA MET A 512 -13.64 22.48 40.82
C MET A 512 -12.81 21.29 41.28
N TYR A 513 -12.02 21.47 42.34
CA TYR A 513 -11.21 20.41 42.94
C TYR A 513 -11.76 20.04 44.32
N LEU A 514 -12.39 18.87 44.45
CA LEU A 514 -13.12 18.46 45.65
C LEU A 514 -12.34 17.47 46.54
N ASN A 515 -11.11 17.13 46.14
CA ASN A 515 -10.21 16.17 46.78
C ASN A 515 -8.75 16.66 46.71
N ASP A 516 -7.83 15.91 47.33
CA ASP A 516 -6.38 16.21 47.29
C ASP A 516 -5.79 16.13 45.88
N THR A 517 -5.21 17.24 45.44
CA THR A 517 -4.54 17.40 44.14
C THR A 517 -3.27 18.23 44.28
N PHE A 518 -2.43 18.24 43.25
CA PHE A 518 -1.27 19.13 43.17
C PHE A 518 -1.68 20.59 42.84
N SER A 519 -2.67 21.13 43.56
CA SER A 519 -3.20 22.49 43.33
C SER A 519 -3.64 23.19 44.63
N SER A 520 -3.53 24.51 44.65
CA SER A 520 -4.04 25.38 45.71
C SER A 520 -5.55 25.68 45.60
N LEU A 521 -6.28 24.95 44.74
CA LEU A 521 -7.68 25.22 44.37
C LEU A 521 -8.68 24.23 44.98
N ARG A 522 -8.27 23.48 46.01
CA ARG A 522 -9.13 22.53 46.74
C ARG A 522 -10.26 23.29 47.47
N LEU A 523 -11.48 22.79 47.35
CA LEU A 523 -12.68 23.32 48.01
C LEU A 523 -13.14 22.37 49.12
N ASP A 524 -12.82 22.69 50.37
CA ASP A 524 -13.08 21.80 51.52
C ASP A 524 -14.53 21.73 52.01
N ASP A 525 -15.37 22.73 51.70
CA ASP A 525 -16.73 22.83 52.21
C ASP A 525 -17.77 22.76 51.07
N VAL A 526 -18.74 21.86 51.21
CA VAL A 526 -19.88 21.69 50.29
C VAL A 526 -20.66 23.00 50.12
N SER A 527 -20.68 23.87 51.14
CA SER A 527 -21.27 25.22 51.11
C SER A 527 -20.63 26.11 50.04
N LEU A 528 -19.31 26.01 49.83
CA LEU A 528 -18.61 26.70 48.74
C LEU A 528 -19.02 26.11 47.38
N TRP A 529 -19.17 24.78 47.30
CA TRP A 529 -19.60 24.11 46.08
C TRP A 529 -21.01 24.57 45.68
N MET A 530 -21.92 24.65 46.66
CA MET A 530 -23.29 25.11 46.48
C MET A 530 -23.37 26.56 45.96
N GLU A 531 -22.51 27.46 46.43
CA GLU A 531 -22.51 28.85 45.93
C GLU A 531 -21.96 28.95 44.50
N HIS A 532 -20.94 28.15 44.13
CA HIS A 532 -20.50 28.00 42.73
C HIS A 532 -21.62 27.44 41.83
N PHE A 533 -22.30 26.38 42.26
CA PHE A 533 -23.46 25.81 41.56
C PHE A 533 -24.66 26.78 41.48
N LYS A 534 -24.75 27.77 42.37
CA LYS A 534 -25.77 28.82 42.37
C LYS A 534 -25.44 29.98 41.43
N GLN A 535 -24.16 30.38 41.32
CA GLN A 535 -23.73 31.60 40.65
C GLN A 535 -23.18 31.41 39.21
N TRP A 536 -22.53 30.27 38.90
CA TRP A 536 -22.04 29.99 37.54
C TRP A 536 -23.21 29.90 36.53
N PRO A 537 -23.12 30.32 35.26
CA PRO A 537 -24.26 30.26 34.34
C PRO A 537 -24.76 28.83 34.06
N ARG A 538 -26.07 28.60 34.17
CA ARG A 538 -26.68 27.25 34.12
C ARG A 538 -26.42 26.44 32.84
N HIS A 539 -26.18 27.12 31.71
CA HIS A 539 -25.93 26.49 30.42
C HIS A 539 -24.46 26.14 30.16
N LEU A 540 -23.56 26.46 31.08
CA LEU A 540 -22.13 26.14 30.99
C LEU A 540 -21.79 24.99 31.96
N PRO A 541 -20.86 24.10 31.58
CA PRO A 541 -20.51 22.94 32.39
C PRO A 541 -19.82 23.34 33.69
N VAL A 542 -20.10 22.56 34.73
CA VAL A 542 -19.32 22.48 35.97
C VAL A 542 -18.57 21.16 35.95
N VAL A 543 -17.26 21.20 36.21
CA VAL A 543 -16.32 20.10 35.99
C VAL A 543 -15.64 19.77 37.31
N ALA A 544 -15.91 18.61 37.89
CA ALA A 544 -15.47 18.25 39.23
C ALA A 544 -14.39 17.16 39.21
N HIS A 545 -13.22 17.45 39.78
CA HIS A 545 -12.35 16.41 40.34
C HIS A 545 -13.02 15.90 41.61
N ALA A 546 -13.57 14.69 41.57
CA ALA A 546 -14.27 14.07 42.69
C ALA A 546 -13.87 12.58 42.78
N GLU A 547 -13.54 12.12 43.98
CA GLU A 547 -13.17 10.72 44.28
C GLU A 547 -14.05 10.15 45.40
N ARG A 548 -14.50 8.91 45.20
CA ARG A 548 -15.33 8.13 46.15
C ARG A 548 -16.57 8.89 46.63
N GLN A 549 -16.60 9.29 47.90
CA GLN A 549 -17.74 9.90 48.59
C GLN A 549 -18.07 11.30 48.05
N THR A 550 -17.08 12.04 47.53
CA THR A 550 -17.33 13.39 46.98
C THR A 550 -18.07 13.32 45.65
N VAL A 551 -17.99 12.21 44.90
CA VAL A 551 -18.81 11.96 43.71
C VAL A 551 -20.30 11.92 44.10
N ALA A 552 -20.65 11.17 45.15
CA ALA A 552 -22.03 11.14 45.65
C ALA A 552 -22.49 12.52 46.17
N ALA A 553 -21.63 13.26 46.84
CA ALA A 553 -21.94 14.60 47.36
C ALA A 553 -22.13 15.64 46.23
N VAL A 554 -21.26 15.69 45.22
CA VAL A 554 -21.40 16.64 44.10
C VAL A 554 -22.59 16.28 43.20
N LEU A 555 -22.94 14.99 43.05
CA LEU A 555 -24.17 14.57 42.40
C LEU A 555 -25.42 15.04 43.16
N MET A 556 -25.39 15.03 44.49
CA MET A 556 -26.48 15.58 45.30
C MET A 556 -26.59 17.11 45.18
N VAL A 557 -25.47 17.84 45.09
CA VAL A 557 -25.47 19.30 44.80
C VAL A 557 -25.99 19.58 43.39
N ALA A 558 -25.54 18.83 42.38
CA ALA A 558 -26.01 18.95 41.00
C ALA A 558 -27.53 18.74 40.89
N GLN A 559 -28.07 17.73 41.60
CA GLN A 559 -29.50 17.49 41.68
C GLN A 559 -30.24 18.59 42.47
N LEU A 560 -29.68 19.10 43.57
CA LEU A 560 -30.28 20.18 44.37
C LEU A 560 -30.47 21.46 43.56
N TYR A 561 -29.50 21.81 42.70
CA TYR A 561 -29.58 22.99 41.83
C TYR A 561 -30.20 22.73 40.45
N GLN A 562 -30.52 21.47 40.12
CA GLN A 562 -30.98 21.01 38.81
C GLN A 562 -30.02 21.45 37.69
N ARG A 563 -28.76 21.03 37.78
CA ARG A 563 -27.66 21.46 36.90
C ARG A 563 -26.79 20.31 36.39
N PRO A 564 -26.29 20.39 35.15
CA PRO A 564 -25.31 19.44 34.64
C PRO A 564 -23.98 19.53 35.39
N VAL A 565 -23.39 18.36 35.68
CA VAL A 565 -22.02 18.22 36.19
C VAL A 565 -21.24 17.20 35.35
N HIS A 566 -19.96 17.46 35.11
CA HIS A 566 -19.01 16.52 34.53
C HIS A 566 -18.06 16.01 35.62
N ILE A 567 -17.95 14.69 35.79
CA ILE A 567 -17.03 14.06 36.76
C ILE A 567 -15.75 13.66 36.02
N CYS A 568 -14.61 14.20 36.49
CA CYS A 568 -13.32 13.94 35.88
C CYS A 568 -12.77 12.53 36.19
N HIS A 569 -11.93 12.02 35.28
CA HIS A 569 -11.06 10.84 35.41
C HIS A 569 -11.60 9.75 36.38
N VAL A 570 -12.75 9.17 36.07
CA VAL A 570 -13.38 8.15 36.93
C VAL A 570 -12.48 6.92 37.03
N ALA A 571 -12.15 6.48 38.25
CA ALA A 571 -11.07 5.53 38.49
C ALA A 571 -11.50 4.24 39.19
N ARG A 572 -12.69 4.22 39.82
CA ARG A 572 -13.15 3.13 40.68
C ARG A 572 -14.48 2.53 40.25
N ARG A 573 -14.66 1.26 40.59
CA ARG A 573 -15.93 0.53 40.47
C ARG A 573 -17.08 1.23 41.21
N GLU A 574 -16.82 1.76 42.40
CA GLU A 574 -17.85 2.46 43.20
C GLU A 574 -18.31 3.77 42.53
N GLU A 575 -17.40 4.48 41.86
CA GLU A 575 -17.66 5.78 41.23
C GLU A 575 -18.48 5.60 39.94
N ILE A 576 -18.08 4.69 39.04
CA ILE A 576 -18.80 4.45 37.79
C ILE A 576 -20.20 3.87 38.01
N LEU A 577 -20.38 3.02 39.04
CA LEU A 577 -21.71 2.50 39.41
C LEU A 577 -22.62 3.59 40.03
N LEU A 578 -22.07 4.52 40.81
CA LEU A 578 -22.81 5.69 41.29
C LEU A 578 -23.26 6.60 40.13
N ILE A 579 -22.37 6.85 39.16
CA ILE A 579 -22.68 7.66 37.97
C ILE A 579 -23.74 6.94 37.10
N LYS A 580 -23.63 5.62 36.91
CA LYS A 580 -24.65 4.82 36.20
C LYS A 580 -26.02 4.92 36.86
N ALA A 581 -26.07 4.77 38.19
CA ALA A 581 -27.30 4.90 38.98
C ALA A 581 -27.86 6.33 39.00
N ALA A 582 -27.01 7.36 38.81
CA ALA A 582 -27.44 8.75 38.66
C ALA A 582 -28.04 9.02 37.27
N LYS A 583 -27.39 8.57 36.19
CA LYS A 583 -27.93 8.64 34.81
C LYS A 583 -29.28 7.90 34.69
N GLN A 584 -29.40 6.72 35.30
CA GLN A 584 -30.66 5.97 35.38
C GLN A 584 -31.79 6.66 36.15
N LYS A 585 -31.47 7.70 36.94
CA LYS A 585 -32.44 8.55 37.66
C LYS A 585 -32.62 9.93 37.00
N GLU A 586 -32.19 10.07 35.74
CA GLU A 586 -32.24 11.31 34.96
C GLU A 586 -31.49 12.49 35.61
N ILE A 587 -30.59 12.22 36.56
CA ILE A 587 -29.68 13.24 37.11
C ILE A 587 -28.71 13.63 35.98
N PRO A 588 -28.58 14.93 35.65
CA PRO A 588 -27.72 15.38 34.55
C PRO A 588 -26.24 15.29 34.95
N VAL A 589 -25.66 14.10 34.83
CA VAL A 589 -24.22 13.83 34.97
C VAL A 589 -23.64 13.33 33.66
N THR A 590 -22.41 13.78 33.38
CA THR A 590 -21.51 13.13 32.42
C THR A 590 -20.16 12.83 33.10
N CYS A 591 -19.33 11.98 32.50
CA CYS A 591 -17.99 11.69 33.01
C CYS A 591 -17.01 11.29 31.92
N GLU A 592 -15.73 11.44 32.24
CA GLU A 592 -14.59 10.98 31.46
C GLU A 592 -13.84 9.85 32.20
N VAL A 593 -13.07 9.06 31.44
CA VAL A 593 -12.06 8.14 32.00
C VAL A 593 -10.70 8.44 31.38
N ALA A 594 -9.64 8.34 32.19
CA ALA A 594 -8.28 8.47 31.71
C ALA A 594 -7.75 7.12 31.19
N PRO A 595 -7.02 7.06 30.06
CA PRO A 595 -6.47 5.81 29.52
C PRO A 595 -5.62 5.05 30.55
N HIS A 596 -4.91 5.76 31.44
CA HIS A 596 -4.12 5.12 32.49
C HIS A 596 -4.96 4.36 33.54
N HIS A 597 -6.28 4.61 33.66
CA HIS A 597 -7.20 3.78 34.47
C HIS A 597 -7.85 2.62 33.68
N LEU A 598 -7.80 2.66 32.35
CA LEU A 598 -8.26 1.57 31.48
C LEU A 598 -7.16 0.53 31.18
N PHE A 599 -5.89 0.94 31.21
CA PHE A 599 -4.74 0.13 30.78
C PHE A 599 -3.71 -0.17 31.88
N LEU A 600 -3.73 0.53 33.03
CA LEU A 600 -2.84 0.29 34.17
C LEU A 600 -3.64 0.08 35.46
N CYS A 601 -3.10 -0.71 36.38
CA CYS A 601 -3.72 -0.97 37.69
C CYS A 601 -2.66 -1.18 38.79
N GLN A 602 -3.08 -1.59 39.99
CA GLN A 602 -2.15 -1.85 41.11
C GLN A 602 -1.11 -2.94 40.82
N ASP A 603 -1.35 -3.82 39.85
CA ASP A 603 -0.40 -4.84 39.41
C ASP A 603 0.84 -4.23 38.72
N ASP A 604 0.71 -3.03 38.13
CA ASP A 604 1.80 -2.28 37.48
C ASP A 604 2.77 -1.59 38.45
N LEU A 605 2.41 -1.45 39.73
CA LEU A 605 3.18 -0.64 40.70
C LEU A 605 4.64 -1.12 40.83
N GLY A 606 4.87 -2.43 40.76
CA GLY A 606 6.22 -3.01 40.78
C GLY A 606 7.06 -2.74 39.53
N ARG A 607 6.44 -2.44 38.38
CA ARG A 607 7.11 -2.03 37.13
C ARG A 607 7.41 -0.53 37.12
N LEU A 608 6.48 0.27 37.64
CA LEU A 608 6.60 1.74 37.68
C LEU A 608 7.57 2.20 38.78
N GLY A 609 7.53 1.55 39.95
CA GLY A 609 8.18 2.03 41.17
C GLY A 609 7.41 3.19 41.81
N GLU A 610 7.56 3.37 43.13
CA GLU A 610 6.70 4.24 43.96
C GLU A 610 6.59 5.67 43.42
N GLY A 611 7.69 6.25 42.94
CA GLY A 611 7.72 7.60 42.38
C GLY A 611 6.95 7.75 41.06
N ARG A 612 7.23 6.89 40.06
CA ARG A 612 6.49 6.93 38.78
C ARG A 612 5.07 6.38 38.91
N ALA A 613 4.70 5.74 40.02
CA ALA A 613 3.34 5.33 40.33
C ALA A 613 2.46 6.45 40.91
N ALA A 614 3.03 7.61 41.24
CA ALA A 614 2.27 8.72 41.82
C ALA A 614 1.28 9.34 40.81
N VAL A 615 -0.01 9.12 41.04
CA VAL A 615 -1.14 9.71 40.26
C VAL A 615 -2.35 9.95 41.17
N ARG A 616 -3.24 10.88 40.78
CA ARG A 616 -4.48 11.24 41.50
C ARG A 616 -5.61 11.43 40.47
N PRO A 617 -6.62 10.55 40.41
CA PRO A 617 -6.86 9.42 41.33
C PRO A 617 -5.76 8.36 41.30
N ALA A 618 -5.55 7.69 42.43
CA ALA A 618 -4.56 6.60 42.51
C ALA A 618 -5.03 5.37 41.71
N LEU A 619 -4.11 4.64 41.08
CA LEU A 619 -4.43 3.45 40.26
C LEU A 619 -5.34 2.46 41.02
N GLY A 620 -6.41 2.05 40.36
CA GLY A 620 -7.41 1.11 40.88
C GLY A 620 -6.91 -0.32 40.96
N THR A 621 -7.68 -1.17 41.63
CA THR A 621 -7.47 -2.62 41.58
C THR A 621 -7.80 -3.16 40.18
N ARG A 622 -7.41 -4.40 39.90
CA ARG A 622 -7.83 -5.09 38.67
C ARG A 622 -9.36 -5.10 38.47
N GLN A 623 -10.13 -5.19 39.57
CA GLN A 623 -11.60 -5.17 39.55
C GLN A 623 -12.18 -3.77 39.26
N ASP A 624 -11.45 -2.69 39.56
CA ASP A 624 -11.85 -1.33 39.20
C ASP A 624 -11.68 -1.10 37.69
N LEU A 625 -10.52 -1.49 37.16
CA LEU A 625 -10.23 -1.45 35.72
C LEU A 625 -11.27 -2.27 34.93
N GLU A 626 -11.56 -3.50 35.36
CA GLU A 626 -12.56 -4.34 34.71
C GLU A 626 -13.98 -3.74 34.80
N ALA A 627 -14.36 -3.13 35.92
CA ALA A 627 -15.64 -2.45 36.06
C ALA A 627 -15.76 -1.20 35.16
N LEU A 628 -14.68 -0.48 34.86
CA LEU A 628 -14.69 0.62 33.87
C LEU A 628 -14.96 0.10 32.46
N TRP A 629 -14.33 -1.02 32.08
CA TRP A 629 -14.57 -1.67 30.78
C TRP A 629 -15.99 -2.27 30.66
N GLU A 630 -16.52 -2.90 31.72
CA GLU A 630 -17.91 -3.38 31.77
C GLU A 630 -18.97 -2.28 31.65
N ASN A 631 -18.61 -1.01 31.94
CA ASN A 631 -19.51 0.13 31.97
C ASN A 631 -19.10 1.24 30.98
N MET A 632 -18.47 0.86 29.85
CA MET A 632 -18.13 1.78 28.75
C MET A 632 -19.36 2.51 28.18
N ASP A 633 -20.55 1.91 28.29
CA ASP A 633 -21.86 2.53 27.98
C ASP A 633 -22.18 3.77 28.83
N THR A 634 -21.52 3.90 29.98
CA THR A 634 -21.76 4.94 30.99
C THR A 634 -20.73 6.07 30.88
N ILE A 635 -19.61 5.85 30.17
CA ILE A 635 -18.49 6.79 30.03
C ILE A 635 -18.72 7.66 28.78
N ASP A 636 -18.79 8.98 28.94
CA ASP A 636 -19.09 9.89 27.83
C ASP A 636 -17.85 10.37 27.08
N CYS A 637 -16.72 10.55 27.78
CA CYS A 637 -15.48 11.07 27.21
C CYS A 637 -14.27 10.17 27.52
N PHE A 638 -13.28 10.19 26.63
CA PHE A 638 -11.89 9.91 27.01
C PHE A 638 -11.17 11.26 27.16
N ALA A 639 -10.28 11.36 28.14
CA ALA A 639 -9.42 12.54 28.34
C ALA A 639 -8.12 12.05 28.96
N THR A 640 -6.96 12.62 28.60
CA THR A 640 -5.69 12.03 29.06
C THR A 640 -5.45 12.17 30.56
N ASP A 641 -6.00 13.22 31.17
CA ASP A 641 -5.47 13.81 32.40
C ASP A 641 -3.94 13.97 32.26
N HIS A 642 -3.52 14.64 31.17
CA HIS A 642 -2.11 14.89 30.90
C HIS A 642 -1.59 15.89 31.93
N ALA A 643 -1.06 15.33 33.02
CA ALA A 643 -0.47 16.00 34.17
C ALA A 643 1.05 15.71 34.20
N PRO A 644 1.82 16.29 33.27
CA PRO A 644 3.25 16.03 33.12
C PRO A 644 4.05 16.56 34.30
N HIS A 645 5.11 15.81 34.62
CA HIS A 645 6.12 16.08 35.63
C HIS A 645 7.45 15.53 35.12
N THR A 646 8.56 16.22 35.40
CA THR A 646 9.89 15.77 34.97
C THR A 646 10.27 14.46 35.67
N LEU A 647 11.14 13.67 35.04
CA LEU A 647 11.63 12.43 35.65
C LEU A 647 12.34 12.67 37.00
N GLU A 648 13.03 13.80 37.14
CA GLU A 648 13.67 14.25 38.38
C GLU A 648 12.65 14.49 39.50
N GLU A 649 11.55 15.20 39.21
CA GLU A 649 10.46 15.39 40.19
C GLU A 649 9.84 14.04 40.61
N LYS A 650 9.67 13.11 39.67
CA LYS A 650 9.19 11.75 39.94
C LYS A 650 10.18 10.86 40.70
N GLN A 651 11.42 11.28 40.85
CA GLN A 651 12.48 10.58 41.61
C GLN A 651 12.85 11.31 42.91
N GLY A 652 12.17 12.42 43.23
CA GLY A 652 12.34 13.16 44.49
C GLY A 652 11.73 12.47 45.71
N GLN A 653 11.92 13.08 46.88
CA GLN A 653 11.42 12.57 48.18
C GLN A 653 9.89 12.62 48.31
N ASP A 654 9.23 13.54 47.61
CA ASP A 654 7.77 13.65 47.52
C ASP A 654 7.37 13.72 46.03
N PRO A 655 7.12 12.56 45.39
CA PRO A 655 6.90 12.48 43.94
C PRO A 655 5.50 13.01 43.56
N PRO A 656 5.39 14.10 42.79
CA PRO A 656 4.11 14.77 42.53
C PRO A 656 3.19 13.92 41.63
N PRO A 657 1.87 13.92 41.86
CA PRO A 657 0.95 13.06 41.12
C PRO A 657 0.64 13.57 39.70
N GLY A 658 0.56 12.64 38.74
CA GLY A 658 0.15 12.92 37.36
C GLY A 658 1.01 12.23 36.30
N TYR A 659 0.44 12.00 35.10
CA TYR A 659 1.10 11.29 33.98
C TYR A 659 1.04 12.09 32.66
N PRO A 660 2.06 11.97 31.78
CA PRO A 660 1.96 12.42 30.39
C PRO A 660 1.18 11.40 29.53
N GLY A 661 0.01 11.78 28.99
CA GLY A 661 -0.84 10.88 28.18
C GLY A 661 -1.06 11.24 26.70
N LEU A 662 -0.77 12.47 26.25
CA LEU A 662 -1.17 12.97 24.91
C LEU A 662 -0.68 12.09 23.75
N GLU A 663 0.62 11.81 23.66
CA GLU A 663 1.21 11.03 22.56
C GLU A 663 0.84 9.53 22.58
N THR A 664 0.20 9.03 23.65
CA THR A 664 -0.05 7.58 23.85
C THR A 664 -1.54 7.19 23.91
N MET A 665 -2.47 8.12 24.17
CA MET A 665 -3.90 7.81 24.29
C MET A 665 -4.49 7.13 23.07
N LEU A 666 -4.34 7.72 21.88
CA LEU A 666 -4.95 7.17 20.67
C LEU A 666 -4.37 5.79 20.28
N PRO A 667 -3.03 5.56 20.29
CA PRO A 667 -2.46 4.21 20.12
C PRO A 667 -3.00 3.15 21.09
N LEU A 668 -3.21 3.49 22.37
CA LEU A 668 -3.80 2.58 23.35
C LEU A 668 -5.26 2.24 23.02
N LEU A 669 -6.07 3.24 22.69
CA LEU A 669 -7.47 3.05 22.30
C LEU A 669 -7.61 2.26 20.98
N LEU A 670 -6.74 2.51 19.99
CA LEU A 670 -6.67 1.74 18.74
C LEU A 670 -6.24 0.29 18.98
N THR A 671 -5.36 0.05 19.96
CA THR A 671 -5.01 -1.31 20.40
C THR A 671 -6.26 -2.03 20.90
N ALA A 672 -7.07 -1.39 21.76
CA ALA A 672 -8.34 -1.94 22.22
C ALA A 672 -9.39 -2.12 21.10
N VAL A 673 -9.36 -1.33 20.02
CA VAL A 673 -10.15 -1.58 18.80
C VAL A 673 -9.66 -2.84 18.08
N SER A 674 -8.34 -3.04 17.96
CA SER A 674 -7.77 -4.26 17.37
C SER A 674 -8.04 -5.53 18.20
N GLU A 675 -8.16 -5.39 19.52
CA GLU A 675 -8.61 -6.43 20.46
C GLU A 675 -10.14 -6.68 20.42
N GLY A 676 -10.90 -5.88 19.67
CA GLY A 676 -12.37 -5.97 19.60
C GLY A 676 -13.11 -5.50 20.85
N ARG A 677 -12.45 -4.73 21.73
CA ARG A 677 -12.98 -4.19 23.00
C ARG A 677 -13.60 -2.80 22.85
N LEU A 678 -13.26 -2.09 21.77
CA LEU A 678 -13.88 -0.85 21.31
C LEU A 678 -14.17 -0.96 19.81
N THR A 679 -15.04 -0.09 19.31
CA THR A 679 -15.13 0.21 17.87
C THR A 679 -14.42 1.54 17.55
N VAL A 680 -14.19 1.82 16.26
CA VAL A 680 -13.74 3.16 15.83
C VAL A 680 -14.80 4.23 16.17
N GLU A 681 -16.08 3.86 16.12
CA GLU A 681 -17.19 4.74 16.49
C GLU A 681 -17.15 5.12 17.97
N ASP A 682 -16.77 4.18 18.86
CA ASP A 682 -16.60 4.47 20.29
C ASP A 682 -15.52 5.52 20.58
N ILE A 683 -14.47 5.57 19.75
CA ILE A 683 -13.42 6.60 19.81
C ILE A 683 -13.98 7.93 19.29
N ILE A 684 -14.65 7.95 18.14
CA ILE A 684 -15.25 9.16 17.56
C ILE A 684 -16.28 9.78 18.53
N GLN A 685 -17.14 8.95 19.12
CA GLN A 685 -18.15 9.40 20.08
C GLN A 685 -17.51 10.07 21.31
N ARG A 686 -16.45 9.47 21.86
CA ARG A 686 -15.85 9.87 23.15
C ARG A 686 -14.68 10.86 23.06
N LEU A 687 -14.10 11.06 21.87
CA LEU A 687 -13.06 12.06 21.59
C LEU A 687 -13.50 13.16 20.61
N TYR A 688 -14.71 13.14 20.07
CA TYR A 688 -15.19 14.22 19.20
C TYR A 688 -16.64 14.63 19.51
N GLU A 689 -17.61 13.72 19.44
CA GLU A 689 -19.03 14.10 19.54
C GLU A 689 -19.44 14.56 20.94
N ASN A 690 -19.18 13.73 21.95
CA ASN A 690 -19.53 14.05 23.33
C ASN A 690 -18.72 15.24 23.89
N PRO A 691 -17.39 15.36 23.69
CA PRO A 691 -16.64 16.57 24.02
C PRO A 691 -17.28 17.86 23.46
N ARG A 692 -17.63 17.88 22.17
CA ARG A 692 -18.26 19.06 21.55
C ARG A 692 -19.62 19.37 22.14
N LYS A 693 -20.44 18.34 22.40
CA LYS A 693 -21.78 18.47 22.97
C LYS A 693 -21.79 18.90 24.45
N ILE A 694 -20.85 18.41 25.25
CA ILE A 694 -20.78 18.66 26.71
C ILE A 694 -20.18 20.03 27.01
N PHE A 695 -19.14 20.43 26.28
CA PHE A 695 -18.39 21.66 26.53
C PHE A 695 -18.76 22.82 25.57
N GLY A 696 -19.68 22.57 24.63
CA GLY A 696 -20.13 23.58 23.66
C GLY A 696 -19.04 24.00 22.68
N LEU A 697 -18.19 23.05 22.25
CA LEU A 697 -17.04 23.32 21.39
C LEU A 697 -17.44 23.25 19.90
N PRO A 698 -16.95 24.18 19.06
CA PRO A 698 -17.28 24.21 17.63
C PRO A 698 -16.74 22.99 16.88
N ALA A 699 -17.18 22.81 15.64
CA ALA A 699 -16.48 21.91 14.72
C ALA A 699 -15.22 22.61 14.21
N GLN A 700 -14.11 21.87 14.06
CA GLN A 700 -12.94 22.35 13.34
C GLN A 700 -13.14 22.02 11.86
N GLU A 701 -13.41 23.03 11.02
CA GLU A 701 -13.57 22.82 9.58
C GLU A 701 -12.25 22.34 8.94
N ASP A 702 -12.34 21.58 7.85
CA ASP A 702 -11.21 20.96 7.12
C ASP A 702 -10.12 20.32 8.01
N THR A 703 -10.54 19.72 9.13
CA THR A 703 -9.66 19.16 10.16
C THR A 703 -9.90 17.66 10.35
N TYR A 704 -8.83 16.87 10.25
CA TYR A 704 -8.89 15.40 10.34
C TYR A 704 -7.54 14.78 10.72
N VAL A 705 -7.60 13.52 11.18
CA VAL A 705 -6.44 12.72 11.58
C VAL A 705 -6.40 11.46 10.72
N GLU A 706 -5.24 11.13 10.14
CA GLU A 706 -5.05 9.91 9.37
C GLU A 706 -4.21 8.91 10.17
N VAL A 707 -4.75 7.71 10.32
CA VAL A 707 -4.27 6.67 11.23
C VAL A 707 -4.03 5.39 10.46
N ASP A 708 -2.84 4.81 10.60
CA ASP A 708 -2.54 3.45 10.15
C ASP A 708 -2.96 2.48 11.24
N LEU A 709 -3.98 1.65 10.98
CA LEU A 709 -4.52 0.68 11.94
C LEU A 709 -3.64 -0.56 12.13
N GLU A 710 -2.76 -0.89 11.18
CA GLU A 710 -2.05 -2.17 11.20
C GLU A 710 -0.62 -2.07 11.77
N HIS A 711 -0.11 -0.86 12.01
CA HIS A 711 1.22 -0.65 12.56
C HIS A 711 1.33 -1.08 14.03
N GLU A 712 2.01 -2.20 14.28
CA GLU A 712 2.44 -2.60 15.62
C GLU A 712 3.79 -1.98 15.97
N TRP A 713 3.88 -1.41 17.19
CA TRP A 713 5.11 -0.84 17.73
C TRP A 713 5.15 -0.99 19.26
N ILE A 714 6.28 -0.66 19.87
CA ILE A 714 6.47 -0.69 21.33
C ILE A 714 6.64 0.74 21.82
N VAL A 715 5.88 1.12 22.84
CA VAL A 715 5.96 2.46 23.44
C VAL A 715 7.36 2.66 24.05
N PRO A 716 8.11 3.70 23.62
CA PRO A 716 9.48 3.95 24.09
C PRO A 716 9.50 4.42 25.55
N SER A 717 10.70 4.49 26.13
CA SER A 717 10.92 5.01 27.48
C SER A 717 10.52 6.48 27.64
N CYS A 718 10.66 7.28 26.58
CA CYS A 718 10.22 8.67 26.53
C CYS A 718 9.57 9.01 25.18
N MET A 719 8.55 9.87 25.25
CA MET A 719 7.84 10.38 24.07
C MET A 719 8.55 11.64 23.50
N ALA A 720 8.18 12.04 22.28
CA ALA A 720 9.02 12.92 21.47
C ALA A 720 8.89 14.40 21.84
N PHE A 721 7.68 14.87 22.17
CA PHE A 721 7.36 16.29 22.30
C PHE A 721 7.14 16.73 23.76
N SER A 722 6.52 15.90 24.59
CA SER A 722 6.28 16.21 26.01
C SER A 722 7.59 16.41 26.79
N LYS A 723 7.68 17.53 27.52
CA LYS A 723 8.84 17.87 28.38
C LYS A 723 9.02 16.95 29.57
N ALA A 724 8.03 16.14 29.94
CA ALA A 724 8.15 15.13 30.98
C ALA A 724 9.36 14.19 30.74
N ARG A 725 9.63 13.83 29.47
CA ARG A 725 10.69 12.88 29.05
C ARG A 725 10.60 11.48 29.66
N TRP A 726 9.40 11.02 29.99
CA TRP A 726 9.11 9.61 30.32
C TRP A 726 7.64 9.29 30.01
N THR A 727 7.22 8.02 30.13
CA THR A 727 5.81 7.60 30.02
C THR A 727 5.52 6.37 30.91
N PRO A 728 4.35 6.26 31.57
CA PRO A 728 4.01 5.07 32.37
C PRO A 728 3.72 3.83 31.51
N PHE A 729 3.52 4.02 30.21
CA PHE A 729 3.25 2.95 29.23
C PHE A 729 4.53 2.37 28.59
N GLU A 730 5.71 2.77 29.07
CA GLU A 730 7.03 2.26 28.65
C GLU A 730 7.04 0.72 28.54
N GLY A 731 7.42 0.22 27.35
CA GLY A 731 7.54 -1.21 27.05
C GLY A 731 6.25 -1.91 26.61
N MET A 732 5.08 -1.25 26.64
CA MET A 732 3.84 -1.83 26.13
C MET A 732 3.88 -1.94 24.59
N ARG A 733 3.46 -3.08 24.05
CA ARG A 733 3.14 -3.19 22.62
C ARG A 733 1.78 -2.54 22.37
N VAL A 734 1.69 -1.72 21.34
CA VAL A 734 0.48 -1.07 20.86
C VAL A 734 0.30 -1.30 19.37
N LYS A 735 -0.95 -1.25 18.91
CA LYS A 735 -1.32 -1.38 17.50
C LYS A 735 -2.14 -0.16 17.07
N GLY A 736 -1.69 0.48 15.99
CA GLY A 736 -2.22 1.75 15.50
C GLY A 736 -1.22 2.89 15.67
N THR A 737 -1.08 3.76 14.68
CA THR A 737 -0.27 4.98 14.78
C THR A 737 -0.82 6.15 13.96
N VAL A 738 -0.57 7.38 14.42
CA VAL A 738 -0.92 8.61 13.70
C VAL A 738 0.11 8.86 12.61
N ARG A 739 -0.35 8.88 11.35
CA ARG A 739 0.47 9.19 10.18
C ARG A 739 0.45 10.67 9.84
N ARG A 740 -0.72 11.31 9.93
CA ARG A 740 -0.92 12.71 9.57
C ARG A 740 -2.00 13.37 10.42
N VAL A 741 -1.82 14.65 10.74
CA VAL A 741 -2.89 15.52 11.23
C VAL A 741 -3.00 16.71 10.29
N VAL A 742 -4.21 16.98 9.82
CA VAL A 742 -4.57 18.19 9.08
C VAL A 742 -5.47 19.03 9.96
N LEU A 743 -5.11 20.30 10.13
CA LEU A 743 -5.80 21.27 10.98
C LEU A 743 -6.15 22.49 10.13
N ARG A 744 -7.46 22.71 9.93
CA ARG A 744 -8.02 23.78 9.09
C ARG A 744 -7.40 23.83 7.68
N GLY A 745 -7.31 22.66 7.03
CA GLY A 745 -6.74 22.49 5.70
C GLY A 745 -5.21 22.32 5.66
N GLU A 746 -4.47 22.77 6.68
CA GLU A 746 -2.99 22.71 6.71
C GLU A 746 -2.46 21.43 7.37
N VAL A 747 -1.34 20.89 6.87
CA VAL A 747 -0.71 19.70 7.47
C VAL A 747 0.04 20.10 8.73
N ALA A 748 -0.57 19.88 9.89
CA ALA A 748 -0.01 20.23 11.20
C ALA A 748 1.04 19.23 11.70
N TYR A 749 0.86 17.93 11.39
CA TYR A 749 1.79 16.86 11.74
C TYR A 749 1.85 15.82 10.62
N ILE A 750 3.04 15.26 10.38
CA ILE A 750 3.24 14.10 9.49
C ILE A 750 4.44 13.27 9.94
N ASP A 751 4.28 11.94 9.98
CA ASP A 751 5.33 10.94 10.22
C ASP A 751 6.43 11.35 11.24
N GLY A 752 6.00 11.70 12.46
CA GLY A 752 6.89 12.07 13.57
C GLY A 752 7.31 13.54 13.64
N GLN A 753 6.82 14.41 12.74
CA GLN A 753 7.20 15.82 12.66
C GLN A 753 5.99 16.74 12.80
N VAL A 754 6.05 17.70 13.73
CA VAL A 754 5.07 18.80 13.84
C VAL A 754 5.57 19.96 12.96
N LEU A 755 4.77 20.36 11.97
CA LEU A 755 5.15 21.36 10.97
C LEU A 755 4.68 22.78 11.32
N VAL A 756 3.56 22.90 12.04
CA VAL A 756 3.01 24.20 12.43
C VAL A 756 3.81 24.85 13.57
N PRO A 757 4.07 26.18 13.51
CA PRO A 757 4.81 26.90 14.55
C PRO A 757 3.98 27.09 15.83
N PRO A 758 4.62 27.47 16.96
CA PRO A 758 3.93 28.02 18.12
C PRO A 758 3.09 29.24 17.71
N GLY A 759 1.90 29.38 18.29
CA GLY A 759 0.93 30.43 17.95
C GLY A 759 0.08 30.15 16.69
N TYR A 760 0.12 28.93 16.15
CA TYR A 760 -0.80 28.48 15.08
C TYR A 760 -2.17 28.04 15.62
N GLY A 761 -2.21 27.59 16.88
CA GLY A 761 -3.43 27.21 17.59
C GLY A 761 -4.32 28.42 17.92
N GLN A 762 -5.63 28.25 17.80
CA GLN A 762 -6.61 29.31 18.02
C GLN A 762 -7.46 29.04 19.27
N ASP A 763 -7.86 30.13 19.94
CA ASP A 763 -8.87 30.10 21.00
C ASP A 763 -10.25 29.90 20.36
N VAL A 764 -10.80 28.69 20.47
CA VAL A 764 -12.09 28.34 19.84
C VAL A 764 -13.27 29.09 20.47
N LYS A 765 -13.09 29.70 21.64
CA LYS A 765 -14.10 30.54 22.31
C LYS A 765 -14.16 31.95 21.73
N LYS A 766 -13.20 32.34 20.89
CA LYS A 766 -13.20 33.60 20.10
C LYS A 766 -13.78 33.44 18.70
N TRP A 767 -14.07 32.22 18.25
CA TRP A 767 -14.64 31.98 16.92
C TRP A 767 -16.04 32.58 16.78
N PRO A 768 -16.44 33.06 15.58
CA PRO A 768 -17.75 33.63 15.36
C PRO A 768 -18.83 32.56 15.55
N SER A 769 -19.55 32.63 16.68
CA SER A 769 -20.66 31.72 16.98
C SER A 769 -21.74 31.83 15.90
N GLY A 770 -21.80 30.84 15.01
CA GLY A 770 -22.90 30.67 14.06
C GLY A 770 -24.23 30.70 14.80
N ALA A 771 -25.20 31.46 14.27
CA ALA A 771 -26.41 31.80 14.99
C ALA A 771 -27.13 30.54 15.51
N VAL A 772 -27.31 30.46 16.83
CA VAL A 772 -28.05 29.37 17.48
C VAL A 772 -29.47 29.35 16.90
N LEU A 773 -29.77 28.32 16.12
CA LEU A 773 -31.10 28.11 15.55
C LEU A 773 -32.10 27.82 16.68
N VAL A 774 -32.76 28.88 17.14
CA VAL A 774 -33.94 28.79 18.00
C VAL A 774 -34.95 27.88 17.30
N PRO A 775 -35.51 26.85 17.97
CA PRO A 775 -36.46 25.94 17.36
C PRO A 775 -37.78 26.67 17.07
N HIS A 776 -37.88 27.25 15.88
CA HIS A 776 -39.09 27.92 15.43
C HIS A 776 -40.23 26.92 15.23
N ALA A 777 -41.37 27.20 15.87
CA ALA A 777 -42.57 26.40 15.73
C ALA A 777 -43.05 26.34 14.26
N ALA A 778 -43.64 25.21 13.88
CA ALA A 778 -44.09 24.96 12.52
C ALA A 778 -45.11 26.01 12.05
N SER A 779 -44.86 26.59 10.87
CA SER A 779 -45.78 27.46 10.14
C SER A 779 -46.05 26.91 8.74
N ALA A 780 -47.12 27.38 8.10
CA ALA A 780 -47.74 26.72 6.96
C ALA A 780 -46.92 26.76 5.65
N LYS A 781 -47.27 25.82 4.75
CA LYS A 781 -46.79 25.77 3.37
C LYS A 781 -47.26 26.99 2.57
N GLU A 782 -46.45 27.44 1.63
CA GLU A 782 -46.95 27.70 0.27
C GLU A 782 -45.87 27.35 -0.77
N SER A 783 -46.22 27.30 -2.06
CA SER A 783 -45.47 26.51 -3.07
C SER A 783 -45.36 27.16 -4.45
N THR A 784 -44.19 27.08 -5.06
CA THR A 784 -43.97 27.28 -6.49
C THR A 784 -43.33 26.04 -7.13
N LYS A 785 -43.76 25.71 -8.34
CA LYS A 785 -43.69 24.35 -8.92
C LYS A 785 -42.58 24.21 -9.97
N THR A 786 -41.92 23.06 -9.99
CA THR A 786 -41.25 22.50 -11.18
C THR A 786 -42.19 21.47 -11.84
N PRO A 787 -42.27 21.38 -13.18
CA PRO A 787 -43.24 20.50 -13.85
C PRO A 787 -42.78 19.03 -13.93
N GLU A 788 -43.69 18.10 -13.62
CA GLU A 788 -43.51 16.66 -13.81
C GLU A 788 -43.93 16.18 -15.21
N ARG A 789 -43.44 14.99 -15.62
CA ARG A 789 -44.23 13.78 -15.99
C ARG A 789 -43.36 12.71 -16.68
N PRO A 790 -43.77 11.42 -16.74
CA PRO A 790 -44.61 10.67 -15.80
C PRO A 790 -44.04 9.27 -15.44
N ARG A 791 -44.64 8.58 -14.44
CA ARG A 791 -44.53 7.12 -14.22
C ARG A 791 -45.90 6.52 -13.90
N HIS A 792 -46.20 5.33 -14.41
CA HIS A 792 -47.27 4.40 -13.98
C HIS A 792 -46.78 2.96 -14.30
N VAL A 793 -46.72 1.98 -13.36
CA VAL A 793 -47.78 1.21 -12.64
C VAL A 793 -48.32 0.06 -13.50
N ALA A 794 -48.50 -1.20 -13.05
CA ALA A 794 -48.27 -1.90 -11.75
C ALA A 794 -47.26 -3.09 -11.94
N ALA A 795 -47.16 -4.22 -11.21
CA ALA A 795 -47.78 -4.89 -10.04
C ALA A 795 -46.76 -5.92 -9.44
N GLY A 796 -46.96 -6.66 -8.33
CA GLY A 796 -47.97 -6.60 -7.26
C GLY A 796 -48.55 -7.96 -6.79
N GLU A 797 -47.81 -8.81 -6.06
CA GLU A 797 -48.34 -10.06 -5.43
C GLU A 797 -47.74 -10.36 -4.02
N MET A 798 -48.13 -11.47 -3.35
CA MET A 798 -48.31 -11.52 -1.88
C MET A 798 -47.53 -12.60 -1.07
N LEU A 799 -47.21 -12.24 0.18
CA LEU A 799 -47.04 -13.07 1.41
C LEU A 799 -46.32 -14.44 1.37
N ARG A 800 -45.33 -14.60 2.27
CA ARG A 800 -45.53 -15.32 3.56
C ARG A 800 -44.33 -15.18 4.52
N SER A 801 -44.62 -15.21 5.83
CA SER A 801 -43.64 -15.25 6.92
C SER A 801 -43.82 -16.51 7.78
N ARG A 802 -42.77 -16.92 8.51
CA ARG A 802 -42.81 -17.89 9.63
C ARG A 802 -41.60 -17.68 10.55
N ALA A 803 -41.66 -18.18 11.78
CA ALA A 803 -40.84 -17.69 12.89
C ALA A 803 -40.06 -18.75 13.69
N SER A 804 -38.96 -18.30 14.31
CA SER A 804 -38.39 -18.70 15.63
C SER A 804 -38.20 -20.18 16.03
N SER A 805 -36.92 -20.60 16.13
CA SER A 805 -36.29 -21.50 17.15
C SER A 805 -36.84 -22.95 17.35
N PRO A 806 -36.07 -23.95 17.89
CA PRO A 806 -35.23 -23.84 19.11
C PRO A 806 -33.94 -24.74 19.16
N ARG A 807 -33.55 -25.12 20.39
CA ARG A 807 -32.26 -25.66 20.92
C ARG A 807 -31.84 -27.10 20.50
N ARG A 808 -30.58 -27.44 20.85
CA ARG A 808 -29.91 -28.78 20.87
C ARG A 808 -30.75 -29.93 21.46
N PRO A 809 -30.46 -31.19 21.05
CA PRO A 809 -29.92 -32.17 22.01
C PRO A 809 -28.75 -33.04 21.48
N GLY A 810 -28.27 -33.97 22.32
CA GLY A 810 -27.46 -35.18 22.02
C GLY A 810 -27.75 -36.25 23.10
N PRO A 811 -27.01 -37.38 23.26
CA PRO A 811 -25.82 -37.86 22.55
C PRO A 811 -25.90 -39.36 22.09
N THR A 812 -24.76 -40.01 21.80
CA THR A 812 -24.54 -41.48 21.53
C THR A 812 -25.03 -42.02 20.16
N SER A 813 -24.48 -43.09 19.54
CA SER A 813 -23.38 -44.02 19.91
C SER A 813 -22.61 -44.58 18.67
N GLU A 814 -21.36 -45.01 18.89
CA GLU A 814 -20.53 -46.00 18.15
C GLU A 814 -20.58 -46.15 16.60
N GLY A 815 -19.40 -46.04 15.98
CA GLY A 815 -19.08 -46.61 14.66
C GLY A 815 -17.57 -46.87 14.55
N ARG A 816 -17.12 -48.11 14.78
CA ARG A 816 -15.70 -48.46 14.91
C ARG A 816 -15.05 -48.80 13.57
N PHE A 817 -13.85 -48.29 13.32
CA PHE A 817 -12.88 -48.89 12.40
C PHE A 817 -11.49 -48.95 13.05
N HIS A 818 -10.81 -50.09 12.94
CA HIS A 818 -9.52 -50.35 13.57
C HIS A 818 -8.35 -50.10 12.61
N LEU A 819 -7.22 -49.62 13.16
CA LEU A 819 -5.93 -49.63 12.49
C LEU A 819 -5.25 -51.01 12.65
N PRO A 820 -4.81 -51.66 11.56
CA PRO A 820 -3.84 -52.77 11.62
C PRO A 820 -2.39 -52.25 11.79
N PRO A 821 -1.43 -53.11 12.20
CA PRO A 821 -0.20 -52.65 12.86
C PRO A 821 1.00 -52.37 11.91
N ARG A 822 1.96 -51.59 12.43
CA ARG A 822 3.33 -51.53 11.89
C ARG A 822 4.01 -52.91 12.02
N ILE A 823 4.61 -53.40 10.94
CA ILE A 823 5.56 -54.52 10.96
C ILE A 823 6.80 -54.13 10.15
N HIS A 824 7.98 -54.30 10.74
CA HIS A 824 9.26 -54.10 10.06
C HIS A 824 9.57 -55.25 9.08
N ARG A 825 10.30 -54.94 8.02
CA ARG A 825 11.37 -55.84 7.55
C ARG A 825 12.68 -55.05 7.53
N ALA A 826 13.71 -55.67 8.08
CA ALA A 826 15.06 -55.13 8.14
C ALA A 826 16.00 -55.93 7.24
N SER A 827 17.10 -55.30 6.83
CA SER A 827 18.34 -55.98 6.46
C SER A 827 19.49 -55.20 7.10
N ASP A 828 20.11 -55.81 8.09
CA ASP A 828 21.39 -55.36 8.68
C ASP A 828 22.56 -55.82 7.76
N PRO A 829 23.79 -55.27 7.88
CA PRO A 829 24.71 -55.92 8.81
C PRO A 829 25.73 -55.01 9.53
N GLY A 830 25.81 -55.14 10.85
CA GLY A 830 27.07 -55.52 11.51
C GLY A 830 27.99 -54.41 12.03
N LEU A 831 28.12 -54.35 13.36
CA LEU A 831 29.25 -53.73 14.08
C LEU A 831 30.38 -54.76 14.34
N PRO A 832 31.55 -54.28 14.76
CA PRO A 832 32.15 -54.78 16.00
C PRO A 832 32.31 -53.68 17.05
N ALA A 833 32.51 -54.06 18.33
CA ALA A 833 32.60 -53.15 19.46
C ALA A 833 33.59 -53.64 20.53
N GLU A 834 34.27 -52.71 21.23
CA GLU A 834 34.91 -52.82 22.55
C GLU A 834 35.19 -51.38 23.08
N ASP A 835 35.38 -51.07 24.36
CA ASP A 835 34.70 -51.54 25.59
C ASP A 835 34.91 -50.50 26.74
N ALA A 836 34.11 -50.59 27.81
CA ALA A 836 34.35 -50.21 29.21
C ALA A 836 34.98 -48.84 29.65
N ARG A 837 34.15 -48.07 30.39
CA ARG A 837 34.48 -47.30 31.64
C ARG A 837 35.36 -46.02 31.49
N GLU A 838 35.51 -45.10 32.45
CA GLU A 838 35.05 -45.00 33.87
C GLU A 838 34.67 -43.55 34.33
N LYS A 839 34.66 -43.27 35.66
CA LYS A 839 34.25 -42.04 36.39
C LYS A 839 35.36 -40.94 36.30
N THR A 840 35.33 -39.73 36.88
CA THR A 840 34.67 -39.12 38.10
C THR A 840 34.85 -37.56 38.02
N SER A 841 33.83 -36.70 38.13
CA SER A 841 33.32 -35.96 39.33
C SER A 841 34.06 -34.70 39.87
N ARG A 842 33.30 -33.59 40.12
CA ARG A 842 33.52 -32.48 41.11
C ARG A 842 34.72 -31.50 40.89
N LYS A 843 34.77 -30.24 41.38
CA LYS A 843 33.76 -29.24 41.86
C LYS A 843 34.37 -27.81 41.90
N VAL A 844 33.59 -26.78 41.53
CA VAL A 844 33.30 -25.44 42.16
C VAL A 844 34.32 -24.72 43.07
N VAL A 845 34.46 -23.38 42.88
CA VAL A 845 34.69 -22.22 43.82
C VAL A 845 35.34 -21.07 42.98
N GLU A 846 34.80 -19.85 42.75
CA GLU A 846 34.45 -18.68 43.63
C GLU A 846 35.67 -17.96 44.29
N ALA A 847 35.81 -16.63 44.37
CA ALA A 847 35.17 -15.47 43.73
C ALA A 847 36.06 -14.18 43.87
N ASP A 848 35.81 -13.14 43.06
CA ASP A 848 35.94 -11.64 43.25
C ASP A 848 36.95 -10.94 44.20
N PRO A 849 37.17 -9.59 44.14
CA PRO A 849 36.94 -8.58 43.08
C PRO A 849 38.06 -7.49 42.89
N ALA A 850 37.77 -6.48 42.04
CA ALA A 850 38.09 -5.02 42.17
C ALA A 850 39.39 -4.35 41.61
N LEU A 851 39.16 -3.48 40.59
CA LEU A 851 39.57 -2.06 40.41
C LEU A 851 41.01 -1.53 40.67
N ILE A 852 41.56 -0.78 39.69
CA ILE A 852 42.18 0.57 39.83
C ILE A 852 42.44 1.23 38.44
N GLN A 853 42.77 2.53 38.39
CA GLN A 853 42.62 3.47 37.26
C GLN A 853 43.89 3.85 36.44
N ASP A 854 43.63 4.33 35.20
CA ASP A 854 44.21 5.46 34.44
C ASP A 854 45.70 5.58 34.00
N SER A 855 45.87 5.46 32.66
CA SER A 855 46.51 6.43 31.74
C SER A 855 48.04 6.69 31.72
N SER A 856 48.66 6.70 30.51
CA SER A 856 49.55 7.79 30.01
C SER A 856 50.19 7.57 28.60
N PHE A 857 49.96 8.55 27.70
CA PHE A 857 50.81 9.12 26.61
C PHE A 857 51.52 8.32 25.45
N TYR A 858 51.53 8.99 24.28
CA TYR A 858 52.25 8.77 22.98
C TYR A 858 53.65 9.49 22.98
N PRO A 859 54.53 9.58 21.91
CA PRO A 859 54.31 9.36 20.44
C PRO A 859 55.47 8.81 19.51
N LEU A 860 55.05 8.37 18.31
CA LEU A 860 55.61 8.50 16.91
C LEU A 860 57.13 8.41 16.52
N GLY A 861 57.42 7.47 15.60
CA GLY A 861 58.30 7.62 14.40
C GLY A 861 59.80 7.20 14.48
N PRO A 862 60.54 7.01 13.35
CA PRO A 862 60.18 7.05 11.91
C PRO A 862 60.65 5.82 11.04
N PHE A 863 60.36 5.86 9.72
CA PHE A 863 60.88 4.98 8.64
C PHE A 863 62.34 5.38 8.20
N PRO A 864 63.15 4.65 7.36
CA PRO A 864 62.74 3.89 6.14
C PRO A 864 63.63 2.71 5.59
N ARG A 865 63.25 2.20 4.38
CA ARG A 865 64.03 1.55 3.28
C ARG A 865 63.89 0.04 2.98
N GLN A 866 64.06 -0.22 1.68
CA GLN A 866 63.89 -1.42 0.82
C GLN A 866 65.00 -2.49 1.00
N PRO A 867 64.88 -3.77 0.52
CA PRO A 867 64.48 -4.12 -0.86
C PRO A 867 63.64 -5.41 -1.09
N SER A 868 63.34 -5.66 -2.38
CA SER A 868 62.81 -6.90 -2.98
C SER A 868 63.96 -7.64 -3.74
N PRO A 869 63.78 -8.85 -4.35
CA PRO A 869 62.54 -9.61 -4.60
C PRO A 869 62.60 -11.15 -4.34
N GLN A 870 61.53 -11.83 -4.77
CA GLN A 870 61.31 -13.29 -4.93
C GLN A 870 60.88 -14.10 -3.69
N GLY A 871 60.00 -15.08 -3.96
CA GLY A 871 59.33 -15.94 -2.97
C GLY A 871 57.80 -15.79 -3.02
N VAL A 872 57.10 -16.67 -3.75
CA VAL A 872 55.62 -16.69 -3.81
C VAL A 872 55.08 -17.90 -3.04
N PRO A 873 54.39 -17.70 -1.91
CA PRO A 873 53.55 -18.72 -1.28
C PRO A 873 52.05 -18.54 -1.64
N HIS A 874 51.27 -19.59 -1.39
CA HIS A 874 49.81 -19.62 -1.59
C HIS A 874 49.08 -18.42 -0.95
N VAL A 875 48.20 -17.77 -1.74
CA VAL A 875 47.09 -16.99 -1.18
C VAL A 875 45.94 -17.95 -0.84
N GLN A 876 45.77 -18.27 0.44
CA GLN A 876 44.52 -18.82 0.95
C GLN A 876 43.48 -17.69 1.02
N THR A 877 42.41 -17.77 0.22
CA THR A 877 41.29 -16.83 0.32
C THR A 877 40.38 -17.21 1.49
N SER A 878 40.78 -16.86 2.71
CA SER A 878 39.96 -17.02 3.91
C SER A 878 38.65 -16.23 3.77
N PRO A 879 37.46 -16.87 3.86
CA PRO A 879 36.17 -16.26 3.51
C PRO A 879 35.61 -15.29 4.58
N VAL A 880 36.47 -14.74 5.44
CA VAL A 880 36.11 -14.05 6.70
C VAL A 880 36.36 -12.52 6.62
N LEU A 881 37.00 -12.03 5.55
CA LEU A 881 37.42 -10.63 5.41
C LEU A 881 36.96 -9.95 4.11
N HIS A 882 35.70 -10.15 3.71
CA HIS A 882 35.05 -9.30 2.71
C HIS A 882 34.27 -8.17 3.41
N PRO A 883 34.45 -6.88 3.06
CA PRO A 883 33.89 -5.75 3.81
C PRO A 883 32.36 -5.63 3.80
N LEU A 884 31.65 -6.45 3.02
CA LEU A 884 30.18 -6.55 3.05
C LEU A 884 29.66 -7.66 3.99
N VAL A 885 30.52 -8.50 4.57
CA VAL A 885 30.10 -9.56 5.51
C VAL A 885 29.60 -8.91 6.80
N GLY A 886 28.35 -9.19 7.16
CA GLY A 886 27.70 -8.61 8.33
C GLY A 886 27.18 -7.18 8.14
N GLN A 887 27.19 -6.62 6.91
CA GLN A 887 26.65 -5.30 6.63
C GLN A 887 25.29 -5.35 5.92
N HIS A 888 24.38 -4.44 6.30
CA HIS A 888 23.11 -4.25 5.61
C HIS A 888 23.31 -3.44 4.33
N VAL A 889 23.04 -4.06 3.17
CA VAL A 889 22.99 -3.37 1.88
C VAL A 889 21.64 -2.66 1.76
N LEU A 890 21.66 -1.32 1.84
CA LEU A 890 20.49 -0.44 1.82
C LEU A 890 20.42 0.45 0.58
N SER A 891 21.52 0.59 -0.18
CA SER A 891 21.55 1.35 -1.45
C SER A 891 22.64 0.83 -2.39
N ALA A 892 22.36 0.84 -3.69
CA ALA A 892 23.35 0.54 -4.73
C ALA A 892 24.58 1.49 -4.70
N GLN A 893 24.44 2.66 -4.09
CA GLN A 893 25.52 3.64 -3.90
C GLN A 893 26.59 3.18 -2.87
N GLN A 894 26.30 2.14 -2.08
CA GLN A 894 27.23 1.60 -1.08
C GLN A 894 28.34 0.71 -1.70
N PHE A 895 28.22 0.36 -2.99
CA PHE A 895 29.17 -0.51 -3.67
C PHE A 895 30.31 0.28 -4.33
N SER A 896 31.54 0.08 -3.87
CA SER A 896 32.73 0.57 -4.57
C SER A 896 33.05 -0.26 -5.82
N LYS A 897 33.83 0.33 -6.74
CA LYS A 897 34.34 -0.37 -7.92
C LYS A 897 35.19 -1.60 -7.56
N GLU A 898 35.96 -1.55 -6.47
CA GLU A 898 36.73 -2.70 -5.98
C GLU A 898 35.82 -3.80 -5.43
N GLN A 899 34.77 -3.45 -4.68
CA GLN A 899 33.80 -4.42 -4.14
C GLN A 899 33.06 -5.14 -5.26
N LEU A 900 32.60 -4.42 -6.29
CA LEU A 900 31.99 -5.04 -7.49
C LEU A 900 32.98 -5.96 -8.22
N SER A 901 34.24 -5.52 -8.39
CA SER A 901 35.30 -6.36 -8.97
C SER A 901 35.53 -7.64 -8.17
N HIS A 902 35.53 -7.57 -6.83
CA HIS A 902 35.67 -8.74 -5.97
C HIS A 902 34.46 -9.69 -6.10
N LEU A 903 33.23 -9.16 -6.13
CA LEU A 903 32.01 -9.96 -6.35
C LEU A 903 32.05 -10.67 -7.71
N PHE A 904 32.52 -10.02 -8.78
CA PHE A 904 32.69 -10.66 -10.09
C PHE A 904 33.76 -11.76 -10.08
N ASN A 905 34.86 -11.60 -9.33
CA ASN A 905 35.88 -12.64 -9.16
C ASN A 905 35.36 -13.86 -8.36
N VAL A 906 34.52 -13.63 -7.34
CA VAL A 906 33.81 -14.72 -6.64
C VAL A 906 32.85 -15.42 -7.59
N ALA A 907 32.03 -14.69 -8.36
CA ALA A 907 31.11 -15.27 -9.32
C ALA A 907 31.82 -16.07 -10.44
N HIS A 908 32.98 -15.60 -10.91
CA HIS A 908 33.82 -16.32 -11.87
C HIS A 908 34.38 -17.63 -11.25
N THR A 909 34.88 -17.57 -10.02
CA THR A 909 35.35 -18.76 -9.29
C THR A 909 34.22 -19.79 -9.10
N LEU A 910 33.03 -19.36 -8.70
CA LEU A 910 31.85 -20.23 -8.56
C LEU A 910 31.42 -20.84 -9.91
N ARG A 911 31.47 -20.07 -11.01
CA ARG A 911 31.20 -20.60 -12.36
C ARG A 911 32.19 -21.71 -12.73
N MET A 912 33.48 -21.53 -12.48
CA MET A 912 34.51 -22.55 -12.75
C MET A 912 34.30 -23.82 -11.91
N LEU A 913 33.90 -23.68 -10.63
CA LEU A 913 33.58 -24.81 -9.76
C LEU A 913 32.33 -25.56 -10.24
N VAL A 914 31.24 -24.86 -10.58
CA VAL A 914 30.02 -25.50 -11.14
C VAL A 914 30.31 -26.20 -12.48
N GLN A 915 31.15 -25.64 -13.34
CA GLN A 915 31.56 -26.30 -14.58
C GLN A 915 32.35 -27.60 -14.35
N LYS A 916 33.06 -27.72 -13.23
CA LYS A 916 33.85 -28.91 -12.86
C LYS A 916 33.03 -29.97 -12.11
N GLU A 917 32.18 -29.55 -11.17
CA GLU A 917 31.52 -30.42 -10.18
C GLU A 917 30.00 -30.53 -10.41
N ARG A 918 29.46 -29.87 -11.44
CA ARG A 918 28.05 -29.83 -11.89
C ARG A 918 27.04 -29.18 -10.93
N SER A 919 27.23 -29.26 -9.61
CA SER A 919 26.35 -28.69 -8.59
C SER A 919 27.10 -28.42 -7.29
N LEU A 920 26.74 -27.35 -6.57
CA LEU A 920 27.37 -26.95 -5.31
C LEU A 920 26.30 -26.58 -4.26
N ASP A 921 26.28 -27.26 -3.11
CA ASP A 921 25.30 -27.05 -2.03
C ASP A 921 25.51 -25.75 -1.21
N ILE A 922 26.41 -24.87 -1.65
CA ILE A 922 26.87 -23.67 -0.92
C ILE A 922 25.77 -22.64 -0.61
N LEU A 923 24.60 -22.74 -1.26
CA LEU A 923 23.45 -21.84 -1.08
C LEU A 923 22.32 -22.46 -0.21
N LYS A 924 22.45 -23.71 0.24
CA LYS A 924 21.41 -24.37 1.03
C LYS A 924 21.16 -23.61 2.34
N GLY A 925 19.90 -23.25 2.59
CA GLY A 925 19.50 -22.44 3.75
C GLY A 925 19.90 -20.96 3.69
N LYS A 926 20.08 -20.38 2.49
CA LYS A 926 20.43 -18.96 2.30
C LYS A 926 19.50 -18.29 1.29
N VAL A 927 19.01 -17.09 1.63
CA VAL A 927 18.26 -16.23 0.69
C VAL A 927 19.17 -15.77 -0.45
N MET A 928 18.78 -16.03 -1.70
CA MET A 928 19.39 -15.40 -2.87
C MET A 928 18.73 -14.03 -3.14
N ALA A 929 19.42 -12.95 -2.81
CA ALA A 929 19.06 -11.62 -3.30
C ALA A 929 19.52 -11.44 -4.76
N SER A 930 18.58 -11.28 -5.70
CA SER A 930 18.90 -11.02 -7.11
C SER A 930 19.12 -9.52 -7.34
N MET A 931 20.38 -9.07 -7.28
CA MET A 931 20.74 -7.69 -7.63
C MET A 931 20.75 -7.51 -9.16
N PHE A 932 19.71 -6.87 -9.69
CA PHE A 932 19.58 -6.59 -11.12
C PHE A 932 20.38 -5.34 -11.53
N TYR A 933 21.70 -5.50 -11.76
CA TYR A 933 22.54 -4.44 -12.31
C TYR A 933 22.59 -4.53 -13.85
N GLU A 934 21.57 -3.98 -14.52
CA GLU A 934 21.63 -3.77 -15.97
C GLU A 934 22.44 -2.50 -16.28
N ALA A 935 23.77 -2.65 -16.37
CA ALA A 935 24.56 -1.76 -17.21
C ALA A 935 24.12 -1.97 -18.66
N SER A 936 23.12 -1.19 -19.09
CA SER A 936 22.41 -1.34 -20.36
C SER A 936 23.37 -1.63 -21.52
N THR A 937 23.36 -2.90 -21.93
CA THR A 937 24.14 -3.41 -23.06
C THR A 937 23.68 -2.74 -24.35
N ARG A 938 22.39 -2.40 -24.43
CA ARG A 938 21.82 -1.54 -25.46
C ARG A 938 22.55 -0.20 -25.58
N THR A 939 22.94 0.48 -24.49
CA THR A 939 23.74 1.72 -24.63
C THR A 939 25.11 1.47 -25.26
N SER A 940 25.80 0.37 -24.89
CA SER A 940 27.09 0.03 -25.51
C SER A 940 26.94 -0.25 -27.00
N SER A 941 25.87 -0.93 -27.42
CA SER A 941 25.54 -1.15 -28.83
C SER A 941 25.08 0.13 -29.55
N SER A 942 24.33 1.02 -28.90
CA SER A 942 23.85 2.28 -29.47
C SER A 942 24.95 3.34 -29.63
N PHE A 943 26.13 3.17 -29.02
CA PHE A 943 27.32 3.96 -29.31
C PHE A 943 28.30 3.26 -30.29
N ALA A 944 27.91 2.12 -30.85
CA ALA A 944 28.72 1.30 -31.76
C ALA A 944 28.01 0.94 -33.07
N ALA A 945 26.92 1.66 -33.41
CA ALA A 945 26.07 1.47 -34.59
C ALA A 945 25.92 2.79 -35.37
#